data_AF-A0A2T1C297-F1
#
_entry.id   AF-A0A2T1C297-F1
#
_cell.length_a   1.000
_cell.length_b   1.000
_cell.length_c   1.000
_cell.angle_alpha   90.00
_cell.angle_beta   90.00
_cell.angle_gamma   90.00
#
_symmetry.space_group_name_H-M   'P 1'
#
loop_
_entity.id
_entity.type
_entity.pdbx_description
1 polymer ?
#
loop_
_entity_poly.entity_id
_entity_poly.type
_entity_poly.pdbx_seq_one_letter_code
_entity_poly.pdbx_strand_id
1 'polypeptide(L)'
;MTEQQRVNDSAKNQDLDQYRVSAGEDLTTNQGVRVSDTDNSLKIGSRGPSLRDDFHFQEKLTHFDRERIPERVVHARGSGAHGYFQAYESMAEYTKAKFLQDPSVQTPVFVRFSTVVGFRGSADTVRDVRGFAIKFYTEDGNYDMVGNNIPVFFIQDAIKFPDLVHAIKPEPHNEMPQAAAAHDNFWDFISLTPEAMHMIMWVLSDRALPRSFRMMQGFGIHTFRFVNDQGKSRFVKFHWKPMLGVHSMVFDETQKIGGKDPDFNRRDLWESIEKGNFPEYELGVQIIAEEDEYKFDFDILDPTKLIPEELVPVRPIGKMVLNRNPDNFFAETEQVAFQPSNVVPGIDFSDDPLLQGRLMSYHDTQLHRLGSPNFTELPINKSLCPFHNNQRDGRMQMRIPTSTVNYYPNSLGGGQPAPSETEGYVHYPERVEGQKVRERSPSFKDHFTQATLFFNSLSMPEKEHIVQAAHFELGKVEDKGVRERMVNLFNHVDHELAKKVAMGIGIPAPTQSVSENHGKSSAAISQENTTKTAKGRKVAILAADGVNGEQVMAIKTALQEAGVQAEIVSKFKGMIKSADGQEMMVDKTFLTSASVLFDAIYVPGGAQSSEALRMQGDAIHFINEAFKHCKPIAAIAEGVELLKTSDIKGVKLSDSSMQNDGGVVTAKTQSDLNGFAKSFIEAIAQHRFWMREEKEKVPA
;
A
#
# COMPACT_ATOMS: atom_id res chain seq x y z
N MET A 1 -0.46 -39.16 4.22
CA MET A 1 -1.29 -37.97 4.02
C MET A 1 -1.31 -37.69 2.53
N THR A 2 -2.48 -37.72 1.91
CA THR A 2 -2.68 -37.39 0.49
C THR A 2 -2.25 -35.94 0.23
N GLU A 3 -1.80 -35.62 -0.99
CA GLU A 3 -1.28 -34.28 -1.37
C GLU A 3 -2.23 -33.12 -1.02
N GLN A 4 -3.55 -33.35 -1.10
CA GLN A 4 -4.58 -32.37 -0.74
C GLN A 4 -4.60 -31.95 0.74
N GLN A 5 -3.94 -32.67 1.65
CA GLN A 5 -3.86 -32.28 3.07
C GLN A 5 -2.69 -31.31 3.40
N ARG A 6 -1.83 -30.97 2.44
CA ARG A 6 -0.60 -30.18 2.73
C ARG A 6 -0.77 -28.66 2.70
N VAL A 7 -1.74 -28.13 1.96
CA VAL A 7 -1.90 -26.67 1.80
C VAL A 7 -3.23 -26.23 2.42
N ASN A 8 -3.12 -25.47 3.50
CA ASN A 8 -4.21 -24.76 4.19
C ASN A 8 -3.65 -23.43 4.72
N ASP A 9 -4.50 -22.53 5.22
CA ASP A 9 -4.13 -21.19 5.68
C ASP A 9 -2.92 -21.14 6.64
N SER A 10 -2.77 -22.16 7.49
CA SER A 10 -1.72 -22.25 8.48
C SER A 10 -0.44 -22.95 7.99
N ALA A 11 -0.44 -23.58 6.81
CA ALA A 11 0.66 -24.44 6.36
C ALA A 11 1.99 -23.68 6.26
N LYS A 12 1.99 -22.43 5.78
CA LYS A 12 3.22 -21.61 5.77
C LYS A 12 3.68 -21.23 7.18
N ASN A 13 2.76 -21.01 8.10
CA ASN A 13 3.11 -20.76 9.49
C ASN A 13 3.84 -21.95 10.13
N GLN A 14 3.31 -23.15 9.86
CA GLN A 14 3.85 -24.41 10.38
C GLN A 14 5.22 -24.72 9.77
N ASP A 15 5.43 -24.45 8.46
CA ASP A 15 6.77 -24.56 7.86
C ASP A 15 7.76 -23.57 8.51
N LEU A 16 7.32 -22.40 8.97
CA LEU A 16 8.19 -21.44 9.64
C LEU A 16 8.55 -21.84 11.09
N ASP A 17 7.75 -22.68 11.76
CA ASP A 17 8.00 -23.10 13.16
C ASP A 17 9.38 -23.71 13.36
N GLN A 18 9.88 -24.47 12.37
CA GLN A 18 11.21 -25.10 12.45
C GLN A 18 12.38 -24.10 12.47
N TYR A 19 12.12 -22.83 12.13
CA TYR A 19 13.12 -21.76 12.12
C TYR A 19 12.91 -20.75 13.25
N ARG A 20 11.83 -20.87 14.03
CA ARG A 20 11.59 -20.00 15.19
C ARG A 20 12.50 -20.39 16.33
N VAL A 21 13.13 -19.39 16.93
CA VAL A 21 14.01 -19.55 18.08
C VAL A 21 13.43 -18.73 19.24
N SER A 22 13.09 -19.40 20.34
CA SER A 22 12.70 -18.76 21.59
C SER A 22 13.93 -18.37 22.41
N ALA A 23 13.75 -17.50 23.41
CA ALA A 23 14.80 -17.28 24.40
C ALA A 23 15.17 -18.62 25.08
N GLY A 24 16.47 -18.93 25.13
CA GLY A 24 17.02 -20.04 25.91
C GLY A 24 17.21 -19.68 27.38
N GLU A 25 17.62 -20.66 28.20
CA GLU A 25 17.90 -20.45 29.62
C GLU A 25 19.18 -19.63 29.87
N ASP A 26 20.26 -19.92 29.12
CA ASP A 26 21.55 -19.26 29.22
C ASP A 26 21.85 -18.46 27.94
N LEU A 27 22.51 -17.31 28.07
CA LEU A 27 23.08 -16.60 26.92
C LEU A 27 24.29 -17.36 26.37
N THR A 28 24.34 -17.54 25.05
CA THR A 28 25.46 -18.18 24.36
C THR A 28 26.03 -17.33 23.22
N THR A 29 27.25 -17.65 22.81
CA THR A 29 27.78 -17.29 21.49
C THR A 29 27.02 -18.01 20.37
N ASN A 30 27.24 -17.64 19.12
CA ASN A 30 26.70 -18.35 17.95
C ASN A 30 27.25 -19.77 17.81
N GLN A 31 28.38 -20.08 18.47
CA GLN A 31 28.93 -21.43 18.57
C GLN A 31 28.40 -22.24 19.77
N GLY A 32 27.45 -21.69 20.53
CA GLY A 32 26.84 -22.36 21.69
C GLY A 32 27.66 -22.30 22.99
N VAL A 33 28.68 -21.44 23.07
CA VAL A 33 29.48 -21.26 24.29
C VAL A 33 28.74 -20.32 25.24
N ARG A 34 28.50 -20.75 26.49
CA ARG A 34 27.84 -19.92 27.52
C ARG A 34 28.66 -18.67 27.83
N VAL A 35 27.98 -17.54 27.98
CA VAL A 35 28.58 -16.22 28.25
C VAL A 35 28.32 -15.85 29.71
N SER A 36 29.38 -15.56 30.46
CA SER A 36 29.28 -15.22 31.89
C SER A 36 29.10 -13.72 32.17
N ASP A 37 29.50 -12.84 31.25
CA ASP A 37 29.46 -11.38 31.39
C ASP A 37 29.28 -10.73 30.00
N THR A 38 28.32 -9.82 29.87
CA THR A 38 28.03 -9.08 28.64
C THR A 38 28.37 -7.60 28.69
N ASP A 39 28.76 -7.12 29.87
CA ASP A 39 28.91 -5.71 30.18
C ASP A 39 30.37 -5.28 30.05
N ASN A 40 31.30 -6.25 30.09
CA ASN A 40 32.73 -5.99 30.04
C ASN A 40 33.43 -6.77 28.92
N SER A 41 34.30 -6.07 28.18
CA SER A 41 35.35 -6.74 27.41
C SER A 41 36.42 -7.33 28.34
N LEU A 42 37.06 -8.40 27.91
CA LEU A 42 38.26 -8.95 28.53
C LEU A 42 39.41 -7.95 28.45
N LYS A 43 40.02 -7.64 29.60
CA LYS A 43 41.08 -6.62 29.75
C LYS A 43 42.21 -7.09 30.67
N ILE A 44 43.38 -6.44 30.58
CA ILE A 44 44.45 -6.58 31.59
C ILE A 44 44.08 -5.82 32.87
N GLY A 45 43.37 -6.48 33.79
CA GLY A 45 42.83 -5.84 34.99
C GLY A 45 41.65 -4.90 34.68
N SER A 46 40.98 -4.40 35.72
CA SER A 46 39.72 -3.66 35.57
C SER A 46 39.84 -2.37 34.72
N ARG A 47 41.04 -1.77 34.66
CA ARG A 47 41.34 -0.50 33.97
C ARG A 47 42.44 -0.62 32.90
N GLY A 48 42.81 -1.82 32.49
CA GLY A 48 43.80 -2.02 31.42
C GLY A 48 43.20 -2.10 30.02
N PRO A 49 44.05 -2.29 28.99
CA PRO A 49 43.61 -2.43 27.61
C PRO A 49 42.80 -3.71 27.38
N SER A 50 41.86 -3.66 26.43
CA SER A 50 41.13 -4.85 25.95
C SER A 50 42.04 -5.81 25.20
N LEU A 51 41.73 -7.09 25.29
CA LEU A 51 42.52 -8.16 24.67
C LEU A 51 41.90 -8.66 23.37
N ARG A 52 42.76 -9.09 22.44
CA ARG A 52 42.38 -9.63 21.13
C ARG A 52 41.88 -11.07 21.18
N ASP A 53 42.06 -11.78 22.28
CA ASP A 53 41.55 -13.13 22.48
C ASP A 53 40.13 -13.15 23.09
N ASP A 54 39.50 -11.99 23.27
CA ASP A 54 38.08 -11.88 23.60
C ASP A 54 37.20 -12.28 22.41
N PHE A 55 36.97 -13.58 22.26
CA PHE A 55 36.22 -14.13 21.14
C PHE A 55 34.72 -13.77 21.21
N HIS A 56 34.14 -13.63 22.41
CA HIS A 56 32.73 -13.23 22.55
C HIS A 56 32.52 -11.79 22.09
N PHE A 57 33.35 -10.86 22.56
CA PHE A 57 33.32 -9.46 22.10
C PHE A 57 33.46 -9.37 20.58
N GLN A 58 34.44 -10.07 20.00
CA GLN A 58 34.66 -10.06 18.56
C GLN A 58 33.49 -10.62 17.78
N GLU A 59 32.93 -11.77 18.18
CA GLU A 59 31.79 -12.39 17.50
C GLU A 59 30.57 -11.47 17.53
N LYS A 60 30.22 -10.94 18.71
CA LYS A 60 29.08 -10.05 18.91
C LYS A 60 29.19 -8.79 18.05
N LEU A 61 30.35 -8.12 18.08
CA LEU A 61 30.57 -6.90 17.30
C LEU A 61 30.61 -7.20 15.79
N THR A 62 31.25 -8.29 15.38
CA THR A 62 31.36 -8.69 13.96
C THR A 62 30.00 -8.97 13.33
N HIS A 63 29.08 -9.59 14.10
CA HIS A 63 27.71 -9.81 13.65
C HIS A 63 26.95 -8.48 13.53
N PHE A 64 27.01 -7.63 14.56
CA PHE A 64 26.39 -6.29 14.54
C PHE A 64 26.82 -5.46 13.32
N ASP A 65 28.13 -5.43 13.04
CA ASP A 65 28.72 -4.70 11.91
C ASP A 65 28.21 -5.17 10.53
N ARG A 66 27.58 -6.36 10.46
CA ARG A 66 27.13 -7.02 9.22
C ARG A 66 25.63 -7.29 9.20
N GLU A 67 24.86 -6.65 10.09
CA GLU A 67 23.39 -6.82 10.11
C GLU A 67 22.68 -6.27 8.87
N ARG A 68 23.25 -5.24 8.20
CA ARG A 68 22.59 -4.60 7.06
C ARG A 68 22.92 -5.31 5.76
N ILE A 69 21.88 -5.59 4.98
CA ILE A 69 21.96 -5.99 3.58
C ILE A 69 21.54 -4.81 2.70
N PRO A 70 21.86 -4.80 1.38
CA PRO A 70 21.30 -3.82 0.47
C PRO A 70 19.77 -3.80 0.56
N GLU A 71 19.17 -2.61 0.53
CA GLU A 71 17.73 -2.50 0.36
C GLU A 71 17.32 -2.81 -1.09
N ARG A 72 16.01 -2.86 -1.35
CA ARG A 72 15.51 -2.97 -2.73
C ARG A 72 15.78 -1.66 -3.47
N VAL A 73 16.21 -1.71 -4.74
CA VAL A 73 16.50 -0.52 -5.55
C VAL A 73 15.30 0.43 -5.66
N VAL A 74 14.10 -0.14 -5.80
CA VAL A 74 12.80 0.51 -5.70
C VAL A 74 11.95 -0.26 -4.70
N HIS A 75 10.92 0.38 -4.15
CA HIS A 75 10.05 -0.23 -3.14
C HIS A 75 10.78 -0.66 -1.86
N ALA A 76 11.84 0.08 -1.48
CA ALA A 76 12.64 -0.20 -0.30
C ALA A 76 11.82 -0.09 0.99
N ARG A 77 11.03 0.98 1.12
CA ARG A 77 10.11 1.17 2.24
C ARG A 77 8.84 0.33 2.05
N GLY A 78 8.63 -0.64 2.93
CA GLY A 78 7.44 -1.50 2.89
C GLY A 78 7.16 -2.25 4.18
N SER A 79 6.01 -2.92 4.21
CA SER A 79 5.45 -3.63 5.36
C SER A 79 4.76 -4.91 4.89
N GLY A 80 5.01 -6.02 5.59
CA GLY A 80 4.53 -7.34 5.20
C GLY A 80 3.58 -7.97 6.22
N ALA A 81 2.69 -8.83 5.74
CA ALA A 81 1.77 -9.61 6.56
C ALA A 81 1.46 -10.97 5.92
N HIS A 82 1.17 -11.96 6.76
CA HIS A 82 0.71 -13.28 6.36
C HIS A 82 -0.82 -13.31 6.25
N GLY A 83 -1.31 -14.26 5.48
CA GLY A 83 -2.73 -14.52 5.34
C GLY A 83 -3.01 -15.77 4.52
N TYR A 84 -4.21 -15.83 3.97
CA TYR A 84 -4.60 -16.85 3.01
C TYR A 84 -5.48 -16.26 1.91
N PHE A 85 -5.52 -16.96 0.78
CA PHE A 85 -6.42 -16.74 -0.34
C PHE A 85 -7.33 -17.96 -0.51
N GLN A 86 -8.58 -17.73 -0.90
CA GLN A 86 -9.56 -18.77 -1.18
C GLN A 86 -10.36 -18.39 -2.43
N ALA A 87 -10.39 -19.28 -3.43
CA ALA A 87 -11.23 -19.12 -4.61
C ALA A 87 -12.72 -19.26 -4.24
N TYR A 88 -13.60 -18.53 -4.91
CA TYR A 88 -15.05 -18.66 -4.70
C TYR A 88 -15.62 -19.89 -5.41
N GLU A 89 -15.09 -20.18 -6.59
CA GLU A 89 -15.48 -21.29 -7.43
C GLU A 89 -14.28 -21.76 -8.26
N SER A 90 -14.40 -22.93 -8.87
CA SER A 90 -13.37 -23.45 -9.76
C SER A 90 -13.24 -22.58 -11.01
N MET A 91 -12.02 -22.19 -11.36
CA MET A 91 -11.69 -21.45 -12.58
C MET A 91 -11.20 -22.35 -13.72
N ALA A 92 -11.47 -23.66 -13.66
CA ALA A 92 -11.02 -24.67 -14.64
C ALA A 92 -11.36 -24.33 -16.10
N GLU A 93 -12.46 -23.59 -16.35
CA GLU A 93 -12.81 -23.11 -17.69
C GLU A 93 -11.71 -22.21 -18.29
N TYR A 94 -11.05 -21.43 -17.43
CA TYR A 94 -10.11 -20.38 -17.80
C TYR A 94 -8.65 -20.77 -17.58
N THR A 95 -8.34 -21.42 -16.46
CA THR A 95 -6.97 -21.73 -16.04
C THR A 95 -6.90 -23.07 -15.32
N LYS A 96 -5.77 -23.76 -15.49
CA LYS A 96 -5.42 -24.99 -14.74
C LYS A 96 -4.60 -24.74 -13.46
N ALA A 97 -4.41 -23.47 -13.06
CA ALA A 97 -3.64 -23.14 -11.85
C ALA A 97 -4.30 -23.73 -10.60
N LYS A 98 -3.58 -24.59 -9.85
CA LYS A 98 -4.16 -25.41 -8.76
C LYS A 98 -4.87 -24.59 -7.69
N PHE A 99 -4.31 -23.45 -7.29
CA PHE A 99 -4.89 -22.57 -6.26
C PHE A 99 -6.23 -21.91 -6.64
N LEU A 100 -6.68 -22.08 -7.89
CA LEU A 100 -7.95 -21.57 -8.40
C LEU A 100 -8.95 -22.69 -8.75
N GLN A 101 -8.67 -23.95 -8.37
CA GLN A 101 -9.50 -25.09 -8.77
C GLN A 101 -10.53 -25.49 -7.71
N ASP A 102 -10.15 -25.48 -6.43
CA ASP A 102 -10.97 -25.98 -5.34
C ASP A 102 -11.31 -24.85 -4.34
N PRO A 103 -12.58 -24.42 -4.24
CA PRO A 103 -12.97 -23.35 -3.32
C PRO A 103 -12.88 -23.75 -1.85
N SER A 104 -12.65 -25.02 -1.50
CA SER A 104 -12.41 -25.46 -0.12
C SER A 104 -10.96 -25.24 0.33
N VAL A 105 -10.02 -25.02 -0.59
CA VAL A 105 -8.61 -24.81 -0.27
C VAL A 105 -8.35 -23.36 0.11
N GLN A 106 -7.61 -23.18 1.20
CA GLN A 106 -7.07 -21.89 1.62
C GLN A 106 -5.57 -21.87 1.36
N THR A 107 -5.16 -21.23 0.28
CA THR A 107 -3.75 -21.10 -0.10
C THR A 107 -3.07 -20.05 0.77
N PRO A 108 -2.01 -20.37 1.54
CA PRO A 108 -1.25 -19.38 2.28
C PRO A 108 -0.71 -18.29 1.36
N VAL A 109 -0.69 -17.07 1.88
CA VAL A 109 -0.06 -15.94 1.20
C VAL A 109 0.85 -15.16 2.14
N PHE A 110 1.87 -14.53 1.56
CA PHE A 110 2.57 -13.43 2.19
C PHE A 110 2.47 -12.20 1.29
N VAL A 111 2.01 -11.09 1.85
CA VAL A 111 1.84 -9.83 1.15
C VAL A 111 2.86 -8.83 1.64
N ARG A 112 3.44 -8.05 0.73
CA ARG A 112 4.23 -6.86 1.06
C ARG A 112 3.69 -5.65 0.32
N PHE A 113 3.27 -4.66 1.09
CA PHE A 113 2.96 -3.32 0.60
C PHE A 113 4.20 -2.43 0.67
N SER A 114 4.29 -1.43 -0.19
CA SER A 114 5.45 -0.54 -0.22
C SER A 114 5.15 0.79 -0.90
N THR A 115 5.93 1.83 -0.62
CA THR A 115 6.08 2.98 -1.54
C THR A 115 7.00 2.56 -2.71
N VAL A 116 7.51 3.47 -3.55
CA VAL A 116 8.44 3.16 -4.66
C VAL A 116 9.76 3.89 -4.49
N VAL A 117 9.71 5.21 -4.33
CA VAL A 117 10.87 6.10 -4.49
C VAL A 117 11.74 6.11 -3.24
N GLY A 118 11.11 6.20 -2.07
CA GLY A 118 11.82 6.37 -0.81
C GLY A 118 12.76 5.21 -0.46
N PHE A 119 13.90 5.54 0.16
CA PHE A 119 14.75 4.53 0.81
C PHE A 119 14.05 3.91 2.02
N ARG A 120 14.58 2.81 2.59
CA ARG A 120 13.88 2.01 3.62
C ARG A 120 13.44 2.78 4.87
N GLY A 121 14.10 3.90 5.17
CA GLY A 121 13.81 4.79 6.29
C GLY A 121 12.88 5.97 5.97
N SER A 122 12.35 6.08 4.74
CA SER A 122 11.41 7.14 4.39
C SER A 122 10.06 6.98 5.10
N ALA A 123 9.24 8.03 5.09
CA ALA A 123 7.87 7.97 5.61
C ALA A 123 6.94 7.11 4.73
N ASP A 124 5.91 6.53 5.34
CA ASP A 124 4.84 5.79 4.66
C ASP A 124 3.89 6.70 3.86
N THR A 125 3.55 7.84 4.45
CA THR A 125 2.61 8.81 3.89
C THR A 125 3.34 9.83 3.03
N VAL A 126 3.62 9.45 1.80
CA VAL A 126 4.16 10.30 0.73
C VAL A 126 3.24 10.24 -0.49
N ARG A 127 3.33 11.22 -1.40
CA ARG A 127 2.72 11.10 -2.73
C ARG A 127 3.57 10.17 -3.57
N ASP A 128 3.11 8.94 -3.74
CA ASP A 128 3.84 7.92 -4.47
C ASP A 128 2.88 6.82 -4.96
N VAL A 129 3.32 6.00 -5.90
CA VAL A 129 2.66 4.73 -6.17
C VAL A 129 2.85 3.82 -4.96
N ARG A 130 1.90 2.91 -4.71
CA ARG A 130 2.09 1.83 -3.74
C ARG A 130 2.27 0.49 -4.45
N GLY A 131 3.34 -0.21 -4.12
CA GLY A 131 3.52 -1.61 -4.50
C GLY A 131 2.58 -2.51 -3.69
N PHE A 132 2.05 -3.53 -4.34
CA PHE A 132 1.17 -4.56 -3.78
C PHE A 132 1.62 -5.92 -4.31
N ALA A 133 2.61 -6.52 -3.63
CA ALA A 133 3.19 -7.80 -4.01
C ALA A 133 2.64 -8.94 -3.14
N ILE A 134 2.21 -10.03 -3.77
CA ILE A 134 1.58 -11.18 -3.12
C ILE A 134 2.30 -12.44 -3.57
N LYS A 135 2.75 -13.24 -2.62
CA LYS A 135 3.30 -14.58 -2.84
C LYS A 135 2.26 -15.60 -2.39
N PHE A 136 1.81 -16.43 -3.32
CA PHE A 136 0.95 -17.58 -3.06
C PHE A 136 1.84 -18.82 -2.93
N TYR A 137 1.67 -19.55 -1.84
CA TYR A 137 2.35 -20.83 -1.64
C TYR A 137 1.40 -21.96 -2.08
N THR A 138 1.39 -22.27 -3.37
CA THR A 138 0.44 -23.22 -4.00
C THR A 138 0.94 -24.66 -3.89
N GLU A 139 0.10 -25.60 -4.28
CA GLU A 139 0.40 -27.04 -4.31
C GLU A 139 1.44 -27.41 -5.37
N ASP A 140 1.63 -26.58 -6.40
CA ASP A 140 2.47 -26.83 -7.58
C ASP A 140 3.54 -25.75 -7.81
N GLY A 141 3.79 -24.88 -6.82
CA GLY A 141 4.86 -23.90 -6.86
C GLY A 141 4.58 -22.69 -5.99
N ASN A 142 5.48 -21.71 -6.03
CA ASN A 142 5.13 -20.37 -5.55
C ASN A 142 4.68 -19.55 -6.76
N TYR A 143 3.53 -18.88 -6.66
CA TYR A 143 3.09 -17.87 -7.63
C TYR A 143 3.26 -16.48 -7.02
N ASP A 144 3.91 -15.55 -7.73
CA ASP A 144 4.06 -14.17 -7.29
C ASP A 144 3.27 -13.21 -8.19
N MET A 145 2.25 -12.56 -7.62
CA MET A 145 1.58 -11.44 -8.27
C MET A 145 2.19 -10.12 -7.79
N VAL A 146 3.00 -9.49 -8.63
CA VAL A 146 3.77 -8.28 -8.26
C VAL A 146 3.17 -7.03 -8.92
N GLY A 147 2.18 -6.45 -8.24
CA GLY A 147 1.39 -5.34 -8.73
C GLY A 147 1.63 -3.99 -8.03
N ASN A 148 0.83 -3.01 -8.41
CA ASN A 148 0.75 -1.68 -7.78
C ASN A 148 -0.70 -1.33 -7.43
N ASN A 149 -0.93 -0.22 -6.73
CA ASN A 149 -2.26 0.31 -6.42
C ASN A 149 -2.92 1.13 -7.53
N ILE A 150 -2.26 1.25 -8.69
CA ILE A 150 -2.69 2.00 -9.88
C ILE A 150 -2.68 1.04 -11.09
N PRO A 151 -3.68 1.05 -11.98
CA PRO A 151 -3.86 0.03 -13.03
C PRO A 151 -2.92 0.18 -14.23
N VAL A 152 -2.05 1.19 -14.25
CA VAL A 152 -1.12 1.50 -15.34
C VAL A 152 0.27 1.80 -14.79
N PHE A 153 1.25 1.85 -15.69
CA PHE A 153 2.62 2.26 -15.39
C PHE A 153 3.02 3.53 -16.16
N PHE A 154 4.14 4.15 -15.77
CA PHE A 154 4.64 5.39 -16.39
C PHE A 154 5.19 5.21 -17.81
N ILE A 155 5.76 4.03 -18.08
CA ILE A 155 6.53 3.77 -19.31
C ILE A 155 6.04 2.49 -19.96
N GLN A 156 6.28 2.41 -21.26
CA GLN A 156 5.84 1.29 -22.09
C GLN A 156 6.86 0.16 -22.18
N ASP A 157 8.15 0.47 -22.11
CA ASP A 157 9.24 -0.50 -22.33
C ASP A 157 10.22 -0.50 -21.15
N ALA A 158 10.61 -1.69 -20.71
CA ALA A 158 11.52 -1.88 -19.57
C ALA A 158 12.88 -1.22 -19.75
N ILE A 159 13.35 -0.98 -20.98
CA ILE A 159 14.64 -0.29 -21.21
C ILE A 159 14.65 1.13 -20.63
N LYS A 160 13.48 1.79 -20.53
CA LYS A 160 13.34 3.13 -19.94
C LYS A 160 13.23 3.11 -18.41
N PHE A 161 13.15 1.94 -17.78
CA PHE A 161 12.96 1.83 -16.34
C PHE A 161 14.09 2.49 -15.52
N PRO A 162 15.39 2.29 -15.85
CA PRO A 162 16.46 3.01 -15.16
C PRO A 162 16.36 4.53 -15.32
N ASP A 163 16.00 5.02 -16.51
CA ASP A 163 15.86 6.46 -16.75
C ASP A 163 14.73 7.06 -15.90
N LEU A 164 13.55 6.41 -15.88
CA LEU A 164 12.43 6.82 -15.05
C LEU A 164 12.80 6.81 -13.56
N VAL A 165 13.41 5.72 -13.09
CA VAL A 165 13.77 5.55 -11.68
C VAL A 165 14.84 6.56 -11.26
N HIS A 166 15.85 6.82 -12.10
CA HIS A 166 16.84 7.85 -11.83
C HIS A 166 16.23 9.25 -11.82
N ALA A 167 15.26 9.52 -12.70
CA ALA A 167 14.60 10.81 -12.77
C ALA A 167 13.75 11.11 -11.53
N ILE A 168 13.06 10.11 -10.96
CA ILE A 168 12.20 10.27 -9.77
C ILE A 168 12.93 10.09 -8.44
N LYS A 169 14.09 9.41 -8.43
CA LYS A 169 14.92 9.26 -7.24
C LYS A 169 15.59 10.59 -6.86
N PRO A 170 16.10 10.70 -5.62
CA PRO A 170 16.84 11.89 -5.21
C PRO A 170 17.99 12.19 -6.17
N GLU A 171 18.21 13.47 -6.46
CA GLU A 171 19.13 13.90 -7.51
C GLU A 171 20.58 13.51 -7.19
N PRO A 172 21.36 13.04 -8.17
CA PRO A 172 22.60 12.32 -7.90
C PRO A 172 23.71 13.18 -7.29
N HIS A 173 23.61 14.50 -7.41
CA HIS A 173 24.64 15.42 -6.91
C HIS A 173 24.48 15.75 -5.42
N ASN A 174 23.28 15.54 -4.85
CA ASN A 174 22.97 15.93 -3.46
C ASN A 174 22.07 14.94 -2.70
N GLU A 175 21.59 13.87 -3.35
CA GLU A 175 20.66 12.87 -2.81
C GLU A 175 19.37 13.48 -2.22
N MET A 176 18.85 14.54 -2.86
CA MET A 176 17.59 15.18 -2.49
C MET A 176 16.66 15.40 -3.70
N PRO A 177 15.34 15.47 -3.49
CA PRO A 177 14.62 15.24 -2.23
C PRO A 177 14.37 13.75 -1.96
N GLN A 178 14.20 13.38 -0.68
CA GLN A 178 13.82 12.01 -0.29
C GLN A 178 12.32 11.77 -0.51
N ALA A 179 11.98 10.68 -1.20
CA ALA A 179 10.61 10.18 -1.36
C ALA A 179 9.61 11.24 -1.90
N ALA A 180 10.04 12.07 -2.85
CA ALA A 180 9.19 13.08 -3.48
C ALA A 180 9.55 13.23 -4.96
N ALA A 181 8.52 13.41 -5.80
CA ALA A 181 8.66 13.72 -7.22
C ALA A 181 8.80 15.23 -7.51
N ALA A 182 8.69 16.06 -6.47
CA ALA A 182 8.62 17.52 -6.55
C ALA A 182 10.02 18.15 -6.71
N HIS A 183 10.69 17.85 -7.82
CA HIS A 183 12.01 18.38 -8.19
C HIS A 183 12.22 18.29 -9.71
N ASP A 184 13.25 18.98 -10.21
CA ASP A 184 13.47 19.25 -11.63
C ASP A 184 13.64 17.98 -12.47
N ASN A 185 14.52 17.04 -12.06
CA ASN A 185 14.83 15.86 -12.87
C ASN A 185 13.60 15.01 -13.24
N PHE A 186 12.67 14.82 -12.30
CA PHE A 186 11.48 14.02 -12.55
C PHE A 186 10.60 14.71 -13.59
N TRP A 187 10.25 15.97 -13.34
CA TRP A 187 9.34 16.69 -14.21
C TRP A 187 9.96 17.01 -15.58
N ASP A 188 11.28 17.15 -15.67
CA ASP A 188 11.96 17.25 -16.96
C ASP A 188 11.78 15.98 -17.79
N PHE A 189 12.06 14.81 -17.20
CA PHE A 189 11.86 13.52 -17.85
C PHE A 189 10.42 13.33 -18.32
N ILE A 190 9.45 13.63 -17.45
CA ILE A 190 8.02 13.52 -17.78
C ILE A 190 7.63 14.50 -18.90
N SER A 191 8.17 15.72 -18.88
CA SER A 191 7.90 16.73 -19.91
C SER A 191 8.35 16.33 -21.32
N LEU A 192 9.25 15.35 -21.41
CA LEU A 192 9.80 14.80 -22.65
C LEU A 192 9.30 13.36 -22.95
N THR A 193 8.47 12.80 -22.07
CA THR A 193 8.01 11.41 -22.12
C THR A 193 6.47 11.36 -22.03
N PRO A 194 5.74 11.77 -23.09
CA PRO A 194 4.28 11.91 -23.03
C PRO A 194 3.55 10.60 -22.71
N GLU A 195 4.13 9.42 -22.98
CA GLU A 195 3.57 8.11 -22.59
C GLU A 195 3.23 8.01 -21.08
N ALA A 196 3.88 8.82 -20.23
CA ALA A 196 3.62 8.84 -18.80
C ALA A 196 2.36 9.63 -18.39
N MET A 197 1.74 10.41 -19.28
CA MET A 197 0.70 11.37 -18.89
C MET A 197 -0.53 10.72 -18.26
N HIS A 198 -0.90 9.50 -18.67
CA HIS A 198 -1.97 8.77 -17.99
C HIS A 198 -1.60 8.48 -16.53
N MET A 199 -0.40 7.95 -16.29
CA MET A 199 0.10 7.68 -14.94
C MET A 199 0.24 8.94 -14.09
N ILE A 200 0.65 10.07 -14.67
CA ILE A 200 0.75 11.35 -13.97
C ILE A 200 -0.61 11.82 -13.44
N MET A 201 -1.70 11.58 -14.17
CA MET A 201 -3.04 11.89 -13.65
C MET A 201 -3.37 11.08 -12.39
N TRP A 202 -3.02 9.79 -12.37
CA TRP A 202 -3.20 8.94 -11.18
C TRP A 202 -2.33 9.41 -10.01
N VAL A 203 -1.06 9.76 -10.24
CA VAL A 203 -0.12 10.18 -9.18
C VAL A 203 -0.48 11.53 -8.57
N LEU A 204 -0.95 12.48 -9.38
CA LEU A 204 -1.42 13.78 -8.90
C LEU A 204 -2.76 13.67 -8.17
N SER A 205 -3.56 12.63 -8.44
CA SER A 205 -4.80 12.37 -7.70
C SER A 205 -4.53 11.84 -6.29
N ASP A 206 -5.58 11.77 -5.47
CA ASP A 206 -5.48 11.21 -4.12
C ASP A 206 -5.20 9.71 -4.11
N ARG A 207 -5.26 9.01 -5.25
CA ARG A 207 -4.86 7.59 -5.36
C ARG A 207 -3.43 7.34 -4.91
N ALA A 208 -2.55 8.35 -4.96
CA ALA A 208 -1.19 8.31 -4.46
C ALA A 208 -1.04 8.62 -2.96
N LEU A 209 -2.15 8.91 -2.27
CA LEU A 209 -2.22 9.27 -0.85
C LEU A 209 -3.14 8.31 -0.06
N PRO A 210 -3.02 6.96 -0.20
CA PRO A 210 -3.97 6.04 0.41
C PRO A 210 -3.98 6.17 1.94
N ARG A 211 -5.18 6.20 2.53
CA ARG A 211 -5.38 6.32 3.98
C ARG A 211 -4.79 5.12 4.73
N SER A 212 -4.87 3.95 4.12
CA SER A 212 -4.36 2.69 4.64
C SER A 212 -4.09 1.76 3.46
N PHE A 213 -3.16 0.82 3.61
CA PHE A 213 -3.03 -0.27 2.64
C PHE A 213 -4.35 -1.04 2.48
N ARG A 214 -5.16 -1.15 3.55
CA ARG A 214 -6.47 -1.81 3.58
C ARG A 214 -7.55 -1.11 2.74
N MET A 215 -7.29 0.12 2.29
CA MET A 215 -8.25 0.99 1.60
C MET A 215 -7.71 1.48 0.25
N MET A 216 -6.89 0.67 -0.42
CA MET A 216 -6.45 0.92 -1.79
C MET A 216 -6.70 -0.33 -2.65
N GLN A 217 -6.90 -0.11 -3.96
CA GLN A 217 -6.93 -1.21 -4.92
C GLN A 217 -5.52 -1.77 -5.15
N GLY A 218 -5.45 -2.94 -5.76
CA GLY A 218 -4.23 -3.51 -6.33
C GLY A 218 -4.47 -3.95 -7.77
N PHE A 219 -3.44 -3.92 -8.60
CA PHE A 219 -3.52 -4.27 -10.01
C PHE A 219 -2.24 -4.96 -10.46
N GLY A 220 -2.38 -6.00 -11.26
CA GLY A 220 -1.22 -6.62 -11.94
C GLY A 220 -0.60 -5.73 -13.02
N ILE A 221 -1.33 -4.70 -13.47
CA ILE A 221 -1.05 -3.78 -14.59
C ILE A 221 -1.01 -4.49 -15.95
N HIS A 222 -0.11 -5.44 -16.09
CA HIS A 222 0.14 -6.14 -17.34
C HIS A 222 -1.01 -7.07 -17.69
N THR A 223 -1.17 -7.28 -18.99
CA THR A 223 -1.94 -8.41 -19.49
C THR A 223 -1.10 -9.68 -19.34
N PHE A 224 -1.65 -10.70 -18.71
CA PHE A 224 -1.11 -12.06 -18.64
C PHE A 224 -2.01 -13.01 -19.45
N ARG A 225 -1.70 -14.30 -19.44
CA ARG A 225 -2.56 -15.34 -20.01
C ARG A 225 -3.03 -16.30 -18.93
N PHE A 226 -4.30 -16.67 -19.00
CA PHE A 226 -4.84 -17.88 -18.40
C PHE A 226 -4.92 -18.97 -19.45
N VAL A 227 -4.42 -20.16 -19.11
CA VAL A 227 -4.40 -21.35 -19.97
C VAL A 227 -5.08 -22.50 -19.24
N ASN A 228 -6.15 -23.04 -19.82
CA ASN A 228 -6.87 -24.16 -19.23
C ASN A 228 -6.29 -25.53 -19.63
N ASP A 229 -6.88 -26.63 -19.15
CA ASP A 229 -6.44 -28.00 -19.45
C ASP A 229 -6.57 -28.40 -20.93
N GLN A 230 -7.37 -27.68 -21.70
CA GLN A 230 -7.52 -27.87 -23.15
C GLN A 230 -6.46 -27.10 -23.95
N GLY A 231 -5.59 -26.33 -23.27
CA GLY A 231 -4.61 -25.45 -23.91
C GLY A 231 -5.20 -24.16 -24.47
N LYS A 232 -6.47 -23.84 -24.16
CA LYS A 232 -7.10 -22.59 -24.61
C LYS A 232 -6.58 -21.42 -23.78
N SER A 233 -5.97 -20.45 -24.46
CA SER A 233 -5.46 -19.20 -23.89
C SER A 233 -6.53 -18.11 -23.87
N ARG A 234 -6.48 -17.26 -22.85
CA ARG A 234 -7.24 -16.01 -22.75
C ARG A 234 -6.38 -14.98 -22.05
N PHE A 235 -6.48 -13.73 -22.49
CA PHE A 235 -5.80 -12.62 -21.84
C PHE A 235 -6.47 -12.27 -20.51
N VAL A 236 -5.67 -11.92 -19.51
CA VAL A 236 -6.16 -11.61 -18.17
C VAL A 236 -5.45 -10.40 -17.54
N LYS A 237 -6.21 -9.49 -16.93
CA LYS A 237 -5.68 -8.47 -16.00
C LYS A 237 -6.22 -8.72 -14.59
N PHE A 238 -5.32 -8.68 -13.59
CA PHE A 238 -5.64 -8.93 -12.19
C PHE A 238 -6.00 -7.64 -11.44
N HIS A 239 -7.01 -7.72 -10.59
CA HIS A 239 -7.52 -6.64 -9.74
C HIS A 239 -7.68 -7.12 -8.30
N TRP A 240 -7.33 -6.28 -7.34
CA TRP A 240 -7.67 -6.44 -5.93
C TRP A 240 -8.58 -5.32 -5.49
N LYS A 241 -9.78 -5.68 -5.07
CA LYS A 241 -10.79 -4.73 -4.58
C LYS A 241 -10.82 -4.80 -3.05
N PRO A 242 -10.47 -3.72 -2.32
CA PRO A 242 -10.50 -3.73 -0.86
C PRO A 242 -11.94 -3.75 -0.34
N MET A 243 -12.23 -4.62 0.63
CA MET A 243 -13.58 -4.73 1.21
C MET A 243 -13.99 -3.47 1.99
N LEU A 244 -13.01 -2.66 2.43
CA LEU A 244 -13.23 -1.39 3.12
C LEU A 244 -13.39 -0.20 2.19
N GLY A 245 -13.44 -0.41 0.87
CA GLY A 245 -13.48 0.66 -0.11
C GLY A 245 -12.13 1.33 -0.34
N VAL A 246 -12.13 2.32 -1.22
CA VAL A 246 -10.93 3.02 -1.69
C VAL A 246 -10.92 4.44 -1.12
N HIS A 247 -10.04 4.69 -0.17
CA HIS A 247 -10.02 5.95 0.57
C HIS A 247 -8.62 6.51 0.70
N SER A 248 -8.52 7.82 0.54
CA SER A 248 -7.26 8.54 0.55
C SER A 248 -7.29 9.73 1.49
N MET A 249 -6.10 10.13 1.95
CA MET A 249 -5.88 11.36 2.70
C MET A 249 -5.83 12.55 1.73
N VAL A 250 -5.87 13.76 2.29
CA VAL A 250 -5.54 14.98 1.55
C VAL A 250 -4.05 15.30 1.68
N PHE A 251 -3.53 16.18 0.82
CA PHE A 251 -2.10 16.42 0.73
C PHE A 251 -1.47 17.02 2.01
N ASP A 252 -2.05 18.08 2.57
CA ASP A 252 -1.56 18.70 3.83
C ASP A 252 -1.51 17.69 4.98
N GLU A 253 -2.58 16.91 5.14
CA GLU A 253 -2.67 15.83 6.11
C GLU A 253 -1.55 14.79 5.90
N THR A 254 -1.35 14.34 4.66
CA THR A 254 -0.30 13.36 4.30
C THR A 254 1.09 13.87 4.71
N GLN A 255 1.41 15.13 4.39
CA GLN A 255 2.71 15.73 4.70
C GLN A 255 2.92 15.83 6.22
N LYS A 256 1.89 16.25 6.96
CA LYS A 256 1.95 16.35 8.42
C LYS A 256 2.10 14.98 9.09
N ILE A 257 1.41 13.95 8.61
CA ILE A 257 1.57 12.57 9.13
C ILE A 257 3.01 12.10 8.93
N GLY A 258 3.63 12.37 7.79
CA GLY A 258 5.01 11.95 7.51
C GLY A 258 6.03 12.46 8.55
N GLY A 259 5.76 13.62 9.18
CA GLY A 259 6.57 14.13 10.30
C GLY A 259 6.13 13.65 11.69
N LYS A 260 4.83 13.37 11.90
CA LYS A 260 4.28 12.97 13.20
C LYS A 260 4.36 11.46 13.48
N ASP A 261 4.14 10.63 12.45
CA ASP A 261 4.27 9.17 12.49
C ASP A 261 4.69 8.66 11.10
N PRO A 262 6.00 8.61 10.79
CA PRO A 262 6.49 8.13 9.50
C PRO A 262 6.18 6.64 9.27
N ASP A 263 5.75 5.90 10.29
CA ASP A 263 5.34 4.50 10.23
C ASP A 263 3.81 4.32 10.20
N PHE A 264 3.04 5.36 9.85
CA PHE A 264 1.57 5.35 9.95
C PHE A 264 0.88 4.17 9.24
N ASN A 265 1.22 3.87 7.97
CA ASN A 265 0.57 2.77 7.26
C ASN A 265 1.08 1.39 7.73
N ARG A 266 2.36 1.29 8.12
CA ARG A 266 2.92 0.10 8.77
C ARG A 266 2.20 -0.21 10.08
N ARG A 267 2.02 0.81 10.93
CA ARG A 267 1.33 0.73 12.22
C ARG A 267 -0.13 0.38 12.03
N ASP A 268 -0.83 1.05 11.10
CA ASP A 268 -2.24 0.75 10.80
C ASP A 268 -2.43 -0.71 10.37
N LEU A 269 -1.58 -1.25 9.49
CA LEU A 269 -1.62 -2.67 9.10
C LEU A 269 -1.42 -3.59 10.31
N TRP A 270 -0.35 -3.35 11.07
CA TRP A 270 0.04 -4.18 12.20
C TRP A 270 -1.04 -4.23 13.28
N GLU A 271 -1.46 -3.07 13.76
CA GLU A 271 -2.46 -2.94 14.83
C GLU A 271 -3.84 -3.42 14.37
N SER A 272 -4.19 -3.24 13.08
CA SER A 272 -5.46 -3.77 12.56
C SER A 272 -5.49 -5.28 12.65
N ILE A 273 -4.39 -5.97 12.32
CA ILE A 273 -4.28 -7.42 12.46
C ILE A 273 -4.33 -7.86 13.92
N GLU A 274 -3.58 -7.21 14.83
CA GLU A 274 -3.61 -7.54 16.27
C GLU A 274 -5.01 -7.38 16.88
N LYS A 275 -5.78 -6.40 16.41
CA LYS A 275 -7.14 -6.12 16.88
C LYS A 275 -8.22 -6.94 16.16
N GLY A 276 -7.85 -7.90 15.31
CA GLY A 276 -8.79 -8.74 14.55
C GLY A 276 -9.53 -8.01 13.40
N ASN A 277 -9.12 -6.79 13.07
CA ASN A 277 -9.64 -6.00 11.95
C ASN A 277 -8.88 -6.32 10.66
N PHE A 278 -8.92 -7.58 10.24
CA PHE A 278 -8.11 -8.09 9.15
C PHE A 278 -8.31 -7.32 7.83
N PRO A 279 -7.21 -6.94 7.14
CA PRO A 279 -7.27 -6.54 5.73
C PRO A 279 -7.91 -7.64 4.88
N GLU A 280 -8.95 -7.29 4.12
CA GLU A 280 -9.63 -8.20 3.20
C GLU A 280 -9.69 -7.58 1.80
N TYR A 281 -9.34 -8.39 0.79
CA TYR A 281 -9.38 -7.99 -0.61
C TYR A 281 -10.01 -9.10 -1.46
N GLU A 282 -10.88 -8.71 -2.38
CA GLU A 282 -11.42 -9.61 -3.39
C GLU A 282 -10.53 -9.60 -4.63
N LEU A 283 -10.08 -10.78 -5.07
CA LEU A 283 -9.39 -10.96 -6.34
C LEU A 283 -10.45 -10.94 -7.44
N GLY A 284 -10.26 -10.04 -8.40
CA GLY A 284 -11.02 -9.96 -9.61
C GLY A 284 -10.14 -10.08 -10.85
N VAL A 285 -10.73 -10.53 -11.94
CA VAL A 285 -10.06 -10.65 -13.25
C VAL A 285 -10.89 -10.04 -14.36
N GLN A 286 -10.26 -9.29 -15.25
CA GLN A 286 -10.79 -8.98 -16.57
C GLN A 286 -10.29 -10.07 -17.51
N ILE A 287 -11.19 -10.70 -18.27
CA ILE A 287 -10.86 -11.81 -19.18
C ILE A 287 -11.23 -11.39 -20.60
N ILE A 288 -10.27 -11.49 -21.51
CA ILE A 288 -10.43 -11.17 -22.94
C ILE A 288 -10.10 -12.43 -23.74
N ALA A 289 -10.98 -12.79 -24.67
CA ALA A 289 -10.73 -13.90 -25.58
C ALA A 289 -9.56 -13.56 -26.52
N GLU A 290 -8.77 -14.56 -26.94
CA GLU A 290 -7.60 -14.30 -27.78
C GLU A 290 -8.00 -13.63 -29.12
N GLU A 291 -9.13 -14.03 -29.70
CA GLU A 291 -9.70 -13.41 -30.90
C GLU A 291 -10.16 -11.94 -30.75
N ASP A 292 -10.16 -11.41 -29.52
CA ASP A 292 -10.59 -10.06 -29.19
C ASP A 292 -9.42 -9.08 -28.95
N GLU A 293 -8.16 -9.54 -29.05
CA GLU A 293 -6.95 -8.75 -28.78
C GLU A 293 -6.97 -7.35 -29.41
N TYR A 294 -7.37 -7.28 -30.69
CA TYR A 294 -7.35 -6.05 -31.50
C TYR A 294 -8.71 -5.33 -31.58
N LYS A 295 -9.67 -5.67 -30.71
CA LYS A 295 -11.02 -5.05 -30.73
C LYS A 295 -11.13 -3.76 -29.91
N PHE A 296 -10.05 -3.33 -29.27
CA PHE A 296 -10.00 -2.14 -28.42
C PHE A 296 -9.35 -0.96 -29.15
N ASP A 297 -9.72 0.28 -28.77
CA ASP A 297 -9.10 1.51 -29.27
C ASP A 297 -7.65 1.70 -28.79
N PHE A 298 -7.15 0.78 -27.96
CA PHE A 298 -5.82 0.78 -27.35
C PHE A 298 -5.26 -0.65 -27.35
N ASP A 299 -3.95 -0.76 -27.28
CA ASP A 299 -3.29 -2.06 -27.21
C ASP A 299 -3.36 -2.63 -25.78
N ILE A 300 -3.84 -3.87 -25.62
CA ILE A 300 -3.92 -4.51 -24.30
C ILE A 300 -2.54 -4.89 -23.75
N LEU A 301 -1.50 -4.92 -24.59
CA LEU A 301 -0.11 -5.14 -24.20
C LEU A 301 0.59 -3.83 -23.77
N ASP A 302 -0.06 -2.68 -23.92
CA ASP A 302 0.48 -1.40 -23.46
C ASP A 302 0.24 -1.21 -21.95
N PRO A 303 1.28 -1.22 -21.11
CA PRO A 303 1.13 -1.08 -19.66
C PRO A 303 0.72 0.34 -19.24
N THR A 304 0.74 1.33 -20.14
CA THR A 304 0.20 2.67 -19.91
C THR A 304 -1.31 2.73 -20.13
N LYS A 305 -1.94 1.61 -20.51
CA LYS A 305 -3.38 1.51 -20.78
C LYS A 305 -4.10 0.62 -19.75
N LEU A 306 -5.16 1.16 -19.15
CA LEU A 306 -6.15 0.39 -18.41
C LEU A 306 -7.21 -0.14 -19.38
N ILE A 307 -7.87 -1.22 -18.98
CA ILE A 307 -9.11 -1.68 -19.62
C ILE A 307 -10.27 -1.13 -18.79
N PRO A 308 -11.09 -0.20 -19.32
CA PRO A 308 -12.24 0.32 -18.58
C PRO A 308 -13.17 -0.82 -18.15
N GLU A 309 -13.66 -0.78 -16.91
CA GLU A 309 -14.52 -1.84 -16.35
C GLU A 309 -15.88 -1.92 -17.08
N GLU A 310 -16.27 -0.85 -17.76
CA GLU A 310 -17.46 -0.77 -18.62
C GLU A 310 -17.29 -1.51 -19.95
N LEU A 311 -16.05 -1.73 -20.42
CA LEU A 311 -15.76 -2.52 -21.62
C LEU A 311 -15.58 -4.00 -21.28
N VAL A 312 -14.80 -4.28 -20.23
CA VAL A 312 -14.59 -5.63 -19.73
C VAL A 312 -14.79 -5.61 -18.21
N PRO A 313 -15.89 -6.18 -17.70
CA PRO A 313 -16.18 -6.16 -16.27
C PRO A 313 -15.16 -7.00 -15.50
N VAL A 314 -14.88 -6.57 -14.27
CA VAL A 314 -14.04 -7.34 -13.35
C VAL A 314 -14.89 -8.47 -12.75
N ARG A 315 -14.55 -9.72 -13.07
CA ARG A 315 -15.18 -10.90 -12.46
C ARG A 315 -14.52 -11.21 -11.12
N PRO A 316 -15.22 -11.21 -9.99
CA PRO A 316 -14.68 -11.65 -8.72
C PRO A 316 -14.48 -13.18 -8.71
N ILE A 317 -13.32 -13.65 -8.25
CA ILE A 317 -12.94 -15.07 -8.31
C ILE A 317 -12.43 -15.65 -6.99
N GLY A 318 -12.19 -14.81 -5.97
CA GLY A 318 -11.79 -15.27 -4.65
C GLY A 318 -11.49 -14.13 -3.69
N LYS A 319 -11.17 -14.47 -2.44
CA LYS A 319 -10.87 -13.51 -1.38
C LYS A 319 -9.56 -13.82 -0.69
N MET A 320 -8.80 -12.76 -0.38
CA MET A 320 -7.62 -12.80 0.46
C MET A 320 -7.91 -12.12 1.81
N VAL A 321 -7.45 -12.74 2.90
CA VAL A 321 -7.53 -12.22 4.27
C VAL A 321 -6.13 -12.22 4.88
N LEU A 322 -5.67 -11.06 5.37
CA LEU A 322 -4.39 -10.94 6.07
C LEU A 322 -4.62 -10.99 7.58
N ASN A 323 -4.17 -12.06 8.23
CA ASN A 323 -4.58 -12.38 9.60
C ASN A 323 -3.42 -12.60 10.58
N ARG A 324 -2.16 -12.45 10.16
CA ARG A 324 -1.01 -12.55 11.06
C ARG A 324 0.14 -11.62 10.66
N ASN A 325 0.69 -10.92 11.63
CA ASN A 325 1.93 -10.17 11.47
C ASN A 325 3.14 -11.13 11.38
N PRO A 326 4.26 -10.70 10.78
CA PRO A 326 5.52 -11.44 10.89
C PRO A 326 6.04 -11.42 12.34
N ASP A 327 6.78 -12.45 12.73
CA ASP A 327 7.45 -12.50 14.04
C ASP A 327 8.72 -11.66 14.02
N ASN A 328 9.43 -11.65 12.88
CA ASN A 328 10.63 -10.83 12.68
C ASN A 328 10.59 -10.11 11.33
N PHE A 329 10.58 -8.77 11.38
CA PHE A 329 10.52 -7.93 10.18
C PHE A 329 11.66 -8.23 9.20
N PHE A 330 12.90 -8.42 9.68
CA PHE A 330 14.05 -8.64 8.80
C PHE A 330 13.99 -10.02 8.14
N ALA A 331 13.77 -11.07 8.92
CA ALA A 331 13.73 -12.46 8.45
C ALA A 331 12.60 -12.72 7.44
N GLU A 332 11.46 -12.03 7.59
CA GLU A 332 10.28 -12.28 6.77
C GLU A 332 10.02 -11.15 5.77
N THR A 333 9.92 -9.90 6.21
CA THR A 333 9.53 -8.77 5.33
C THR A 333 10.71 -8.19 4.55
N GLU A 334 11.88 -8.04 5.17
CA GLU A 334 13.06 -7.53 4.45
C GLU A 334 13.57 -8.59 3.47
N GLN A 335 13.67 -9.85 3.90
CA GLN A 335 14.27 -10.93 3.11
C GLN A 335 13.33 -11.61 2.09
N VAL A 336 12.01 -11.38 2.12
CA VAL A 336 11.13 -11.93 1.08
C VAL A 336 11.53 -11.43 -0.32
N ALA A 337 11.52 -12.32 -1.30
CA ALA A 337 11.77 -12.04 -2.70
C ALA A 337 10.53 -12.41 -3.52
N PHE A 338 9.94 -11.41 -4.17
CA PHE A 338 8.86 -11.59 -5.14
C PHE A 338 9.43 -11.46 -6.54
N GLN A 339 8.94 -12.22 -7.51
CA GLN A 339 9.39 -12.15 -8.90
C GLN A 339 8.22 -12.45 -9.85
N PRO A 340 7.87 -11.57 -10.81
CA PRO A 340 6.75 -11.83 -11.72
C PRO A 340 6.97 -13.05 -12.62
N SER A 341 8.21 -13.53 -12.76
CA SER A 341 8.54 -14.78 -13.44
C SER A 341 8.21 -16.04 -12.65
N ASN A 342 7.87 -15.93 -11.35
CA ASN A 342 7.35 -17.05 -10.56
C ASN A 342 5.86 -17.25 -10.90
N VAL A 343 5.61 -17.96 -11.99
CA VAL A 343 4.28 -18.42 -12.41
C VAL A 343 4.12 -19.93 -12.16
N VAL A 344 2.87 -20.38 -12.19
CA VAL A 344 2.48 -21.79 -12.03
C VAL A 344 1.74 -22.26 -13.28
N PRO A 345 1.68 -23.58 -13.58
CA PRO A 345 0.94 -24.09 -14.73
C PRO A 345 -0.47 -23.51 -14.80
N GLY A 346 -0.85 -22.97 -15.97
CA GLY A 346 -2.14 -22.33 -16.20
C GLY A 346 -2.12 -20.80 -16.13
N ILE A 347 -0.99 -20.20 -15.77
CA ILE A 347 -0.71 -18.77 -15.95
C ILE A 347 0.53 -18.64 -16.84
N ASP A 348 0.46 -17.78 -17.85
CA ASP A 348 1.60 -17.49 -18.73
C ASP A 348 1.70 -15.98 -19.02
N PHE A 349 2.74 -15.58 -19.72
CA PHE A 349 3.05 -14.18 -20.02
C PHE A 349 2.39 -13.70 -21.33
N SER A 350 2.37 -12.38 -21.50
CA SER A 350 2.10 -11.72 -22.79
C SER A 350 3.35 -11.01 -23.31
N ASP A 351 3.25 -10.46 -24.52
CA ASP A 351 4.31 -9.69 -25.17
C ASP A 351 4.36 -8.21 -24.72
N ASP A 352 3.75 -7.86 -23.57
CA ASP A 352 3.95 -6.56 -22.92
C ASP A 352 5.45 -6.29 -22.70
N PRO A 353 6.06 -5.29 -23.38
CA PRO A 353 7.51 -5.12 -23.38
C PRO A 353 8.07 -4.63 -22.04
N LEU A 354 7.22 -4.06 -21.16
CA LEU A 354 7.62 -3.75 -19.80
C LEU A 354 7.63 -5.03 -18.94
N LEU A 355 6.62 -5.89 -19.06
CA LEU A 355 6.59 -7.18 -18.36
C LEU A 355 7.82 -8.02 -18.72
N GLN A 356 8.16 -8.13 -20.01
CA GLN A 356 9.27 -8.94 -20.51
C GLN A 356 10.61 -8.58 -19.82
N GLY A 357 10.93 -7.29 -19.68
CA GLY A 357 12.15 -6.89 -18.96
C GLY A 357 12.10 -7.16 -17.46
N ARG A 358 10.91 -7.10 -16.84
CA ARG A 358 10.73 -7.44 -15.41
C ARG A 358 11.00 -8.93 -15.14
N LEU A 359 10.71 -9.84 -16.07
CA LEU A 359 10.93 -11.28 -15.87
C LEU A 359 12.40 -11.61 -15.56
N MET A 360 13.35 -10.83 -16.10
CA MET A 360 14.77 -10.95 -15.80
C MET A 360 15.17 -10.20 -14.53
N SER A 361 14.80 -8.92 -14.43
CA SER A 361 15.33 -7.98 -13.42
C SER A 361 15.15 -8.47 -11.98
N TYR A 362 13.98 -9.07 -11.68
CA TYR A 362 13.67 -9.51 -10.32
C TYR A 362 14.51 -10.70 -9.86
N HIS A 363 15.04 -11.53 -10.76
CA HIS A 363 15.97 -12.60 -10.39
C HIS A 363 17.36 -12.03 -10.11
N ASP A 364 17.88 -11.26 -11.07
CA ASP A 364 19.19 -10.62 -11.00
C ASP A 364 19.39 -9.80 -9.70
N THR A 365 18.44 -8.92 -9.39
CA THR A 365 18.57 -8.03 -8.22
C THR A 365 18.66 -8.78 -6.88
N GLN A 366 18.08 -9.99 -6.76
CA GLN A 366 18.16 -10.78 -5.52
C GLN A 366 19.55 -11.35 -5.29
N LEU A 367 20.28 -11.67 -6.36
CA LEU A 367 21.64 -12.18 -6.26
C LEU A 367 22.54 -11.17 -5.56
N HIS A 368 22.36 -9.88 -5.84
CA HIS A 368 23.05 -8.81 -5.14
C HIS A 368 22.46 -8.56 -3.74
N ARG A 369 21.14 -8.37 -3.65
CA ARG A 369 20.46 -7.93 -2.42
C ARG A 369 20.54 -8.95 -1.29
N LEU A 370 20.34 -10.23 -1.60
CA LEU A 370 20.37 -11.34 -0.64
C LEU A 370 21.71 -12.08 -0.67
N GLY A 371 22.61 -11.69 -1.58
CA GLY A 371 24.01 -12.11 -1.61
C GLY A 371 24.23 -13.60 -1.93
N SER A 372 23.21 -14.30 -2.42
CA SER A 372 23.26 -15.73 -2.70
C SER A 372 22.25 -16.15 -3.79
N PRO A 373 22.59 -17.09 -4.68
CA PRO A 373 21.63 -17.76 -5.56
C PRO A 373 20.66 -18.68 -4.80
N ASN A 374 20.97 -19.04 -3.55
CA ASN A 374 20.13 -19.87 -2.67
C ASN A 374 19.12 -19.04 -1.86
N PHE A 375 18.80 -17.81 -2.28
CA PHE A 375 17.83 -16.96 -1.59
C PHE A 375 16.43 -17.58 -1.49
N THR A 376 16.13 -18.55 -2.36
CA THR A 376 14.90 -19.35 -2.35
C THR A 376 14.84 -20.33 -1.17
N GLU A 377 15.96 -20.62 -0.52
CA GLU A 377 16.02 -21.45 0.69
C GLU A 377 15.77 -20.66 1.97
N LEU A 378 15.76 -19.32 1.91
CA LEU A 378 15.36 -18.50 3.05
C LEU A 378 13.93 -18.86 3.47
N PRO A 379 13.65 -19.00 4.78
CA PRO A 379 12.39 -19.57 5.27
C PRO A 379 11.14 -18.96 4.63
N ILE A 380 11.07 -17.63 4.51
CA ILE A 380 9.91 -16.96 3.92
C ILE A 380 9.78 -17.19 2.39
N ASN A 381 10.86 -17.45 1.67
CA ASN A 381 10.84 -17.63 0.21
C ASN A 381 10.60 -19.09 -0.21
N LYS A 382 10.89 -20.03 0.69
CA LYS A 382 10.79 -21.47 0.46
C LYS A 382 9.36 -21.89 0.12
N SER A 383 9.21 -22.66 -0.95
CA SER A 383 7.91 -23.23 -1.33
C SER A 383 7.45 -24.32 -0.36
N LEU A 384 6.13 -24.49 -0.24
CA LEU A 384 5.51 -25.58 0.50
C LEU A 384 5.50 -26.89 -0.30
N CYS A 385 5.49 -26.81 -1.62
CA CYS A 385 5.57 -27.99 -2.46
C CYS A 385 7.02 -28.52 -2.51
N PRO A 386 7.23 -29.83 -2.76
CA PRO A 386 8.58 -30.36 -2.94
C PRO A 386 9.30 -29.72 -4.13
N PHE A 387 10.61 -29.45 -3.99
CA PHE A 387 11.45 -28.94 -5.06
C PHE A 387 12.77 -29.72 -5.14
N HIS A 388 12.94 -30.46 -6.24
CA HIS A 388 14.10 -31.31 -6.51
C HIS A 388 14.64 -30.97 -7.89
N ASN A 389 15.93 -30.66 -7.97
CA ASN A 389 16.59 -30.29 -9.21
C ASN A 389 18.08 -30.64 -9.15
N ASN A 390 18.80 -30.29 -10.22
CA ASN A 390 20.23 -30.56 -10.38
C ASN A 390 21.13 -29.36 -10.04
N GLN A 391 20.59 -28.27 -9.51
CA GLN A 391 21.38 -27.13 -9.03
C GLN A 391 22.11 -27.50 -7.72
N ARG A 392 23.34 -27.01 -7.53
CA ARG A 392 24.22 -27.33 -6.40
C ARG A 392 25.01 -26.10 -5.96
N ASP A 393 25.63 -26.20 -4.79
CA ASP A 393 26.57 -25.24 -4.22
C ASP A 393 25.94 -23.86 -3.99
N GLY A 394 26.68 -22.78 -4.24
CA GLY A 394 26.27 -21.40 -3.94
C GLY A 394 26.52 -20.99 -2.48
N ARG A 395 26.61 -19.68 -2.23
CA ARG A 395 26.81 -19.13 -0.88
C ARG A 395 25.62 -19.48 0.01
N MET A 396 25.85 -19.80 1.29
CA MET A 396 24.76 -20.19 2.22
C MET A 396 23.86 -21.31 1.68
N GLN A 397 24.46 -22.37 1.11
CA GLN A 397 23.74 -23.60 0.78
C GLN A 397 23.26 -24.27 2.07
N MET A 398 21.94 -24.30 2.30
CA MET A 398 21.35 -24.81 3.54
C MET A 398 20.96 -26.29 3.41
N ARG A 399 20.53 -26.70 2.21
CA ARG A 399 20.20 -28.09 1.93
C ARG A 399 21.48 -28.90 1.73
N ILE A 400 21.43 -30.18 2.10
CA ILE A 400 22.49 -31.16 1.81
C ILE A 400 21.93 -32.16 0.79
N PRO A 401 22.14 -31.95 -0.52
CA PRO A 401 21.71 -32.92 -1.54
C PRO A 401 22.48 -34.24 -1.35
N THR A 402 21.75 -35.34 -1.20
CA THR A 402 22.34 -36.69 -1.03
C THR A 402 22.55 -37.44 -2.34
N SER A 403 22.03 -36.91 -3.45
CA SER A 403 22.23 -37.49 -4.78
C SER A 403 23.70 -37.49 -5.15
N THR A 404 24.21 -38.62 -5.64
CA THR A 404 25.56 -38.77 -6.18
C THR A 404 25.72 -38.18 -7.59
N VAL A 405 24.61 -37.71 -8.18
CA VAL A 405 24.56 -37.05 -9.50
C VAL A 405 23.91 -35.66 -9.40
N ASN A 406 24.30 -34.78 -10.32
CA ASN A 406 23.85 -33.39 -10.43
C ASN A 406 23.59 -32.98 -11.89
N TYR A 407 23.16 -33.91 -12.74
CA TYR A 407 22.87 -33.67 -14.15
C TYR A 407 21.75 -34.59 -14.64
N TYR A 408 21.12 -34.24 -15.76
CA TYR A 408 20.13 -35.04 -16.46
C TYR A 408 20.40 -34.98 -17.98
N PRO A 409 20.22 -36.07 -18.75
CA PRO A 409 19.89 -37.42 -18.28
C PRO A 409 21.06 -38.08 -17.56
N ASN A 410 20.78 -39.00 -16.63
CA ASN A 410 21.80 -39.75 -15.90
C ASN A 410 21.36 -41.21 -15.70
N SER A 411 22.27 -42.17 -15.76
CA SER A 411 21.99 -43.58 -15.40
C SER A 411 22.40 -43.89 -13.96
N LEU A 412 23.42 -43.21 -13.44
CA LEU A 412 23.99 -43.45 -12.11
C LEU A 412 23.03 -43.07 -10.96
N GLY A 413 22.14 -42.10 -11.17
CA GLY A 413 21.06 -41.72 -10.25
C GLY A 413 19.69 -42.22 -10.68
N GLY A 414 19.63 -43.22 -11.58
CA GLY A 414 18.37 -43.81 -12.04
C GLY A 414 17.49 -42.87 -12.87
N GLY A 415 18.06 -41.82 -13.49
CA GLY A 415 17.33 -40.86 -14.30
C GLY A 415 16.57 -39.79 -13.51
N GLN A 416 16.81 -39.68 -12.20
CA GLN A 416 16.08 -38.75 -11.31
C GLN A 416 16.96 -37.56 -10.87
N PRO A 417 16.35 -36.40 -10.51
CA PRO A 417 14.95 -36.04 -10.82
C PRO A 417 14.74 -35.88 -12.33
N ALA A 418 13.63 -36.43 -12.85
CA ALA A 418 13.28 -36.37 -14.27
C ALA A 418 12.31 -35.19 -14.58
N PRO A 419 12.29 -34.66 -15.81
CA PRO A 419 11.23 -33.77 -16.27
C PRO A 419 9.84 -34.44 -16.15
N SER A 420 8.82 -33.66 -15.79
CA SER A 420 7.43 -34.13 -15.76
C SER A 420 6.82 -34.11 -17.17
N GLU A 421 6.27 -35.23 -17.63
CA GLU A 421 5.64 -35.35 -18.96
C GLU A 421 4.19 -34.83 -18.97
N THR A 422 3.46 -34.90 -17.86
CA THR A 422 2.03 -34.59 -17.80
C THR A 422 1.71 -33.33 -16.99
N GLU A 423 2.53 -33.00 -15.99
CA GLU A 423 2.30 -31.85 -15.08
C GLU A 423 3.39 -30.76 -15.21
N GLY A 424 4.26 -30.87 -16.21
CA GLY A 424 5.29 -29.86 -16.48
C GLY A 424 4.69 -28.50 -16.85
N TYR A 425 5.35 -27.41 -16.45
CA TYR A 425 5.06 -26.09 -17.00
C TYR A 425 5.37 -26.08 -18.50
N VAL A 426 4.41 -25.66 -19.31
CA VAL A 426 4.55 -25.55 -20.76
C VAL A 426 4.08 -24.14 -21.13
N HIS A 427 4.94 -23.40 -21.83
CA HIS A 427 4.56 -22.12 -22.40
C HIS A 427 3.46 -22.31 -23.44
N TYR A 428 2.48 -21.42 -23.45
CA TYR A 428 1.51 -21.29 -24.51
C TYR A 428 2.25 -21.08 -25.84
N PRO A 429 1.98 -21.89 -26.88
CA PRO A 429 2.70 -21.82 -28.15
C PRO A 429 2.19 -20.65 -29.01
N GLU A 430 2.38 -19.43 -28.52
CA GLU A 430 2.07 -18.20 -29.24
C GLU A 430 2.81 -18.14 -30.58
N ARG A 431 2.10 -17.74 -31.64
CA ARG A 431 2.70 -17.56 -32.96
C ARG A 431 3.43 -16.23 -33.01
N VAL A 432 4.76 -16.29 -33.10
CA VAL A 432 5.60 -15.09 -33.24
C VAL A 432 6.05 -14.92 -34.70
N GLU A 433 5.73 -13.77 -35.31
CA GLU A 433 6.17 -13.38 -36.65
C GLU A 433 6.72 -11.96 -36.64
N GLY A 434 7.90 -11.74 -37.22
CA GLY A 434 8.47 -10.40 -37.28
C GLY A 434 9.95 -10.36 -37.63
N GLN A 435 10.49 -9.13 -37.75
CA GLN A 435 11.92 -8.86 -37.89
C GLN A 435 12.52 -8.50 -36.53
N LYS A 436 13.80 -8.80 -36.30
CA LYS A 436 14.52 -8.34 -35.11
C LYS A 436 14.74 -6.82 -35.20
N VAL A 437 14.01 -6.04 -34.41
CA VAL A 437 14.06 -4.57 -34.41
C VAL A 437 14.14 -4.01 -32.98
N ARG A 438 14.53 -2.73 -32.86
CA ARG A 438 14.33 -1.92 -31.66
C ARG A 438 13.37 -0.80 -32.03
N GLU A 439 12.07 -1.08 -31.93
CA GLU A 439 11.02 -0.18 -32.37
C GLU A 439 9.82 -0.30 -31.41
N ARG A 440 9.21 0.85 -31.07
CA ARG A 440 7.95 0.87 -30.32
C ARG A 440 6.79 0.65 -31.29
N SER A 441 5.87 -0.25 -30.93
CA SER A 441 4.67 -0.50 -31.74
C SER A 441 3.91 0.80 -32.04
N PRO A 442 3.46 1.04 -33.29
CA PRO A 442 2.58 2.16 -33.60
C PRO A 442 1.29 2.22 -32.77
N SER A 443 0.78 1.06 -32.31
CA SER A 443 -0.43 0.98 -31.46
C SER A 443 -0.24 1.62 -30.08
N PHE A 444 1.00 1.88 -29.66
CA PHE A 444 1.34 2.45 -28.35
C PHE A 444 1.46 3.99 -28.40
N LYS A 445 1.27 4.64 -29.56
CA LYS A 445 1.50 6.09 -29.75
C LYS A 445 0.42 7.00 -29.16
N ASP A 446 -0.69 6.44 -28.68
CA ASP A 446 -1.71 7.21 -27.98
C ASP A 446 -1.30 7.44 -26.52
N HIS A 447 -1.16 8.70 -26.13
CA HIS A 447 -0.64 9.08 -24.82
C HIS A 447 -1.64 9.88 -23.97
N PHE A 448 -2.74 10.35 -24.57
CA PHE A 448 -3.60 11.35 -23.93
C PHE A 448 -5.04 10.88 -23.74
N THR A 449 -5.57 9.99 -24.58
CA THR A 449 -6.99 9.60 -24.49
C THR A 449 -7.35 9.03 -23.12
N GLN A 450 -6.54 8.14 -22.55
CA GLN A 450 -6.82 7.57 -21.24
C GLN A 450 -6.50 8.53 -20.08
N ALA A 451 -5.57 9.48 -20.27
CA ALA A 451 -5.37 10.57 -19.31
C ALA A 451 -6.61 11.46 -19.24
N THR A 452 -7.20 11.81 -20.40
CA THR A 452 -8.45 12.56 -20.49
C THR A 452 -9.63 11.77 -19.93
N LEU A 453 -9.74 10.47 -20.25
CA LEU A 453 -10.76 9.58 -19.67
C LEU A 453 -10.67 9.57 -18.15
N PHE A 454 -9.48 9.41 -17.58
CA PHE A 454 -9.27 9.45 -16.14
C PHE A 454 -9.74 10.78 -15.56
N PHE A 455 -9.26 11.91 -16.09
CA PHE A 455 -9.65 13.24 -15.59
C PHE A 455 -11.16 13.48 -15.68
N ASN A 456 -11.79 13.10 -16.80
CA ASN A 456 -13.23 13.20 -16.98
C ASN A 456 -14.03 12.41 -15.95
N SER A 457 -13.46 11.32 -15.43
CA SER A 457 -14.12 10.41 -14.49
C SER A 457 -14.13 10.90 -13.05
N LEU A 458 -13.38 11.96 -12.73
CA LEU A 458 -13.24 12.45 -11.37
C LEU A 458 -14.36 13.41 -10.97
N SER A 459 -14.73 13.34 -9.69
CA SER A 459 -15.58 14.33 -9.03
C SER A 459 -14.90 15.71 -9.00
N MET A 460 -15.67 16.76 -8.71
CA MET A 460 -15.11 18.12 -8.65
C MET A 460 -14.01 18.26 -7.58
N PRO A 461 -14.17 17.75 -6.34
CA PRO A 461 -13.09 17.78 -5.34
C PRO A 461 -11.83 17.03 -5.80
N GLU A 462 -11.96 15.86 -6.43
CA GLU A 462 -10.82 15.10 -6.95
C GLU A 462 -10.06 15.86 -8.04
N LYS A 463 -10.78 16.56 -8.94
CA LYS A 463 -10.15 17.44 -9.96
C LYS A 463 -9.41 18.62 -9.32
N GLU A 464 -9.97 19.22 -8.27
CA GLU A 464 -9.32 20.30 -7.52
C GLU A 464 -8.06 19.83 -6.83
N HIS A 465 -8.07 18.64 -6.23
CA HIS A 465 -6.88 18.05 -5.60
C HIS A 465 -5.76 17.77 -6.62
N ILE A 466 -6.07 17.37 -7.86
CA ILE A 466 -5.06 17.25 -8.93
C ILE A 466 -4.42 18.60 -9.23
N VAL A 467 -5.21 19.67 -9.34
CA VAL A 467 -4.69 21.03 -9.59
C VAL A 467 -3.77 21.45 -8.44
N GLN A 468 -4.19 21.25 -7.19
CA GLN A 468 -3.38 21.55 -6.01
C GLN A 468 -2.09 20.74 -5.96
N ALA A 469 -2.17 19.44 -6.31
CA ALA A 469 -1.00 18.58 -6.40
C ALA A 469 -0.02 19.09 -7.47
N ALA A 470 -0.52 19.44 -8.66
CA ALA A 470 0.31 20.01 -9.71
C ALA A 470 0.96 21.33 -9.29
N HIS A 471 0.23 22.21 -8.57
CA HIS A 471 0.79 23.43 -8.01
C HIS A 471 1.92 23.15 -7.02
N PHE A 472 1.75 22.18 -6.14
CA PHE A 472 2.79 21.82 -5.17
C PHE A 472 4.01 21.20 -5.84
N GLU A 473 3.80 20.20 -6.70
CA GLU A 473 4.88 19.43 -7.33
C GLU A 473 5.70 20.30 -8.28
N LEU A 474 5.04 20.95 -9.24
CA LEU A 474 5.70 21.81 -10.23
C LEU A 474 6.09 23.17 -9.65
N GLY A 475 5.47 23.61 -8.54
CA GLY A 475 5.89 24.83 -7.83
C GLY A 475 7.26 24.70 -7.16
N LYS A 476 7.77 23.48 -7.01
CA LYS A 476 9.14 23.18 -6.54
C LYS A 476 10.14 22.93 -7.67
N VAL A 477 9.71 22.96 -8.92
CA VAL A 477 10.59 22.85 -10.09
C VAL A 477 11.14 24.23 -10.41
N GLU A 478 12.45 24.37 -10.33
CA GLU A 478 13.12 25.65 -10.55
C GLU A 478 13.13 26.02 -12.04
N ASP A 479 13.42 25.06 -12.93
CA ASP A 479 13.48 25.28 -14.37
C ASP A 479 12.10 25.68 -14.94
N LYS A 480 12.04 26.89 -15.48
CA LYS A 480 10.82 27.42 -16.09
C LYS A 480 10.42 26.64 -17.35
N GLY A 481 11.38 26.21 -18.16
CA GLY A 481 11.12 25.48 -19.40
C GLY A 481 10.47 24.13 -19.16
N VAL A 482 10.86 23.43 -18.10
CA VAL A 482 10.20 22.19 -17.64
C VAL A 482 8.74 22.46 -17.30
N ARG A 483 8.45 23.50 -16.50
CA ARG A 483 7.08 23.90 -16.15
C ARG A 483 6.24 24.25 -17.38
N GLU A 484 6.80 24.99 -18.34
CA GLU A 484 6.14 25.33 -19.61
C GLU A 484 5.80 24.08 -20.43
N ARG A 485 6.75 23.15 -20.58
CA ARG A 485 6.51 21.88 -21.28
C ARG A 485 5.41 21.06 -20.59
N MET A 486 5.39 21.02 -19.26
CA MET A 486 4.34 20.31 -18.50
C MET A 486 2.95 20.92 -18.70
N VAL A 487 2.83 22.25 -18.68
CA VAL A 487 1.56 22.94 -19.01
C VAL A 487 1.08 22.56 -20.41
N ASN A 488 2.00 22.48 -21.39
CA ASN A 488 1.65 22.04 -22.73
C ASN A 488 1.12 20.59 -22.76
N LEU A 489 1.73 19.67 -22.00
CA LEU A 489 1.23 18.29 -21.90
C LEU A 489 -0.14 18.22 -21.21
N PHE A 490 -0.38 18.97 -20.13
CA PHE A 490 -1.72 19.03 -19.54
C PHE A 490 -2.77 19.57 -20.51
N ASN A 491 -2.40 20.48 -21.42
CA ASN A 491 -3.31 21.03 -22.42
C ASN A 491 -3.73 20.02 -23.51
N HIS A 492 -3.01 18.90 -23.65
CA HIS A 492 -3.46 17.76 -24.44
C HIS A 492 -4.46 16.88 -23.67
N VAL A 493 -4.45 16.93 -22.34
CA VAL A 493 -5.38 16.18 -21.48
C VAL A 493 -6.70 16.93 -21.31
N ASP A 494 -6.63 18.18 -20.82
CA ASP A 494 -7.78 19.07 -20.64
C ASP A 494 -7.34 20.55 -20.58
N HIS A 495 -8.04 21.40 -21.30
CA HIS A 495 -7.68 22.81 -21.44
C HIS A 495 -7.85 23.62 -20.15
N GLU A 496 -8.93 23.39 -19.41
CA GLU A 496 -9.20 24.12 -18.17
C GLU A 496 -8.27 23.63 -17.04
N LEU A 497 -7.93 22.35 -17.00
CA LEU A 497 -6.87 21.82 -16.15
C LEU A 497 -5.56 22.56 -16.41
N ALA A 498 -5.12 22.64 -17.67
CA ALA A 498 -3.86 23.30 -18.03
C ALA A 498 -3.83 24.78 -17.61
N LYS A 499 -4.92 25.52 -17.82
CA LYS A 499 -5.06 26.92 -17.39
C LYS A 499 -4.95 27.07 -15.87
N LYS A 500 -5.66 26.23 -15.12
CA LYS A 500 -5.62 26.24 -13.65
C LYS A 500 -4.23 25.90 -13.12
N VAL A 501 -3.56 24.90 -13.69
CA VAL A 501 -2.18 24.54 -13.32
C VAL A 501 -1.24 25.70 -13.61
N ALA A 502 -1.26 26.26 -14.82
CA ALA A 502 -0.36 27.33 -15.25
C ALA A 502 -0.40 28.53 -14.29
N MET A 503 -1.61 28.93 -13.87
CA MET A 503 -1.83 30.04 -12.93
C MET A 503 -1.09 29.84 -11.60
N GLY A 504 -1.11 28.63 -11.03
CA GLY A 504 -0.51 28.38 -9.70
C GLY A 504 1.01 28.20 -9.70
N ILE A 505 1.62 28.01 -10.87
CA ILE A 505 3.07 27.80 -11.02
C ILE A 505 3.79 28.93 -11.76
N GLY A 506 3.08 30.04 -12.01
CA GLY A 506 3.63 31.25 -12.62
C GLY A 506 3.90 31.16 -14.12
N ILE A 507 3.14 30.31 -14.84
CA ILE A 507 3.25 30.13 -16.29
C ILE A 507 2.04 30.77 -16.99
N PRO A 508 2.22 31.46 -18.13
CA PRO A 508 1.09 31.97 -18.91
C PRO A 508 0.12 30.84 -19.29
N ALA A 509 -1.16 31.06 -19.05
CA ALA A 509 -2.20 30.09 -19.39
C ALA A 509 -2.30 29.92 -20.92
N PRO A 510 -2.46 28.69 -21.43
CA PRO A 510 -2.66 28.46 -22.86
C PRO A 510 -3.94 29.14 -23.33
N THR A 511 -3.90 29.72 -24.53
CA THR A 511 -5.04 30.45 -25.12
C THR A 511 -5.92 29.60 -26.03
N GLN A 512 -5.43 28.43 -26.44
CA GLN A 512 -6.13 27.50 -27.32
C GLN A 512 -6.02 26.07 -26.78
N SER A 513 -7.07 25.28 -27.00
CA SER A 513 -7.02 23.84 -26.75
C SER A 513 -6.15 23.15 -27.80
N VAL A 514 -5.32 22.18 -27.39
CA VAL A 514 -4.50 21.39 -28.31
C VAL A 514 -5.24 20.13 -28.78
N SER A 515 -6.21 19.64 -28.00
CA SER A 515 -6.97 18.44 -28.31
C SER A 515 -8.44 18.62 -27.93
N GLU A 516 -9.32 17.92 -28.65
CA GLU A 516 -10.75 17.90 -28.33
C GLU A 516 -11.00 16.85 -27.23
N ASN A 517 -11.74 17.22 -26.18
CA ASN A 517 -12.11 16.30 -25.13
C ASN A 517 -13.18 15.33 -25.65
N HIS A 518 -12.85 14.04 -25.72
CA HIS A 518 -13.74 13.00 -26.25
C HIS A 518 -14.94 12.66 -25.34
N GLY A 519 -15.05 13.24 -24.15
CA GLY A 519 -16.19 13.10 -23.24
C GLY A 519 -16.39 11.73 -22.57
N LYS A 520 -15.64 10.70 -22.97
CA LYS A 520 -15.66 9.37 -22.33
C LYS A 520 -15.17 9.46 -20.88
N SER A 521 -15.80 8.68 -20.00
CA SER A 521 -15.48 8.53 -18.56
C SER A 521 -15.75 7.10 -18.10
N SER A 522 -15.26 6.73 -16.91
CA SER A 522 -15.44 5.44 -16.25
C SER A 522 -15.76 5.67 -14.78
N ALA A 523 -16.92 5.19 -14.32
CA ALA A 523 -17.39 5.42 -12.95
C ALA A 523 -16.51 4.70 -11.92
N ALA A 524 -15.83 3.62 -12.32
CA ALA A 524 -14.94 2.83 -11.48
C ALA A 524 -13.65 3.57 -11.06
N ILE A 525 -13.31 4.67 -11.72
CA ILE A 525 -12.07 5.43 -11.46
C ILE A 525 -12.20 6.30 -10.21
N SER A 526 -13.31 7.01 -10.05
CA SER A 526 -13.50 7.94 -8.91
C SER A 526 -13.63 7.20 -7.58
N GLN A 527 -13.02 7.75 -6.54
CA GLN A 527 -13.16 7.27 -5.16
C GLN A 527 -14.50 7.68 -4.53
N GLU A 528 -15.29 8.53 -5.19
CA GLU A 528 -16.65 8.90 -4.75
C GLU A 528 -17.57 7.67 -4.74
N ASN A 529 -17.44 6.80 -5.75
CA ASN A 529 -18.30 5.64 -5.99
C ASN A 529 -17.88 4.37 -5.22
N THR A 530 -16.98 4.49 -4.26
CA THR A 530 -16.46 3.34 -3.51
C THR A 530 -17.36 2.93 -2.34
N THR A 531 -17.12 1.74 -1.77
CA THR A 531 -17.76 1.29 -0.53
C THR A 531 -17.55 2.31 0.59
N LYS A 532 -18.63 2.76 1.22
CA LYS A 532 -18.61 3.70 2.35
C LYS A 532 -18.90 2.95 3.65
N THR A 533 -17.93 2.88 4.55
CA THR A 533 -18.09 2.20 5.85
C THR A 533 -17.25 2.86 6.93
N ALA A 534 -17.75 2.83 8.17
CA ALA A 534 -17.01 3.27 9.34
C ALA A 534 -16.04 2.18 9.86
N LYS A 535 -16.23 0.91 9.46
CA LYS A 535 -15.38 -0.19 9.92
C LYS A 535 -13.90 0.08 9.61
N GLY A 536 -13.05 -0.13 10.62
CA GLY A 536 -11.60 0.02 10.51
C GLY A 536 -11.10 1.46 10.62
N ARG A 537 -11.97 2.43 10.95
CA ARG A 537 -11.64 3.84 11.19
C ARG A 537 -11.22 4.09 12.64
N LYS A 538 -10.65 5.27 12.90
CA LYS A 538 -10.15 5.70 14.20
C LYS A 538 -10.71 7.07 14.61
N VAL A 539 -11.18 7.20 15.84
CA VAL A 539 -11.78 8.42 16.40
C VAL A 539 -10.97 8.90 17.60
N ALA A 540 -10.68 10.20 17.64
CA ALA A 540 -10.17 10.87 18.83
C ALA A 540 -11.33 11.36 19.71
N ILE A 541 -11.33 10.98 20.99
CA ILE A 541 -12.25 11.51 21.99
C ILE A 541 -11.49 12.56 22.81
N LEU A 542 -11.84 13.85 22.65
CA LEU A 542 -11.16 14.93 23.39
C LEU A 542 -11.77 15.06 24.77
N ALA A 543 -10.99 14.78 25.82
CA ALA A 543 -11.49 14.79 27.20
C ALA A 543 -10.45 15.31 28.20
N ALA A 544 -10.94 15.90 29.29
CA ALA A 544 -10.16 16.32 30.45
C ALA A 544 -10.93 15.96 31.75
N ASP A 545 -10.37 16.30 32.91
CA ASP A 545 -11.06 16.10 34.19
C ASP A 545 -12.45 16.76 34.20
N GLY A 546 -13.42 16.04 34.75
CA GLY A 546 -14.84 16.40 34.80
C GLY A 546 -15.60 16.16 33.49
N VAL A 547 -15.09 15.31 32.60
CA VAL A 547 -15.81 14.85 31.40
C VAL A 547 -17.03 14.01 31.80
N ASN A 548 -18.10 14.05 31.01
CA ASN A 548 -19.23 13.15 31.19
C ASN A 548 -18.84 11.71 30.80
N GLY A 549 -18.62 10.85 31.81
CA GLY A 549 -18.16 9.47 31.61
C GLY A 549 -19.19 8.57 30.92
N GLU A 550 -20.48 8.76 31.16
CA GLU A 550 -21.55 8.00 30.52
C GLU A 550 -21.56 8.23 29.00
N GLN A 551 -21.43 9.49 28.58
CA GLN A 551 -21.37 9.84 27.16
C GLN A 551 -20.13 9.26 26.48
N VAL A 552 -18.96 9.36 27.12
CA VAL A 552 -17.72 8.76 26.61
C VAL A 552 -17.89 7.26 26.40
N MET A 553 -18.41 6.54 27.39
CA MET A 553 -18.57 5.09 27.33
C MET A 553 -19.64 4.66 26.32
N ALA A 554 -20.77 5.35 26.27
CA ALA A 554 -21.86 5.05 25.33
C ALA A 554 -21.39 5.20 23.87
N ILE A 555 -20.74 6.33 23.53
CA ILE A 555 -20.25 6.57 22.18
C ILE A 555 -19.07 5.66 21.85
N LYS A 556 -18.13 5.43 22.79
CA LYS A 556 -17.01 4.50 22.58
C LYS A 556 -17.52 3.08 22.30
N THR A 557 -18.55 2.61 23.00
CA THR A 557 -19.17 1.30 22.78
C THR A 557 -19.84 1.22 21.41
N ALA A 558 -20.66 2.21 21.05
CA ALA A 558 -21.31 2.25 19.74
C ALA A 558 -20.32 2.29 18.58
N LEU A 559 -19.21 3.02 18.73
CA LEU A 559 -18.11 3.04 17.77
C LEU A 559 -17.45 1.66 17.64
N GLN A 560 -17.16 0.99 18.76
CA GLN A 560 -16.57 -0.35 18.75
C GLN A 560 -17.48 -1.39 18.09
N GLU A 561 -18.78 -1.35 18.35
CA GLU A 561 -19.78 -2.23 17.71
C GLU A 561 -19.84 -1.99 16.19
N ALA A 562 -19.61 -0.76 15.73
CA ALA A 562 -19.48 -0.42 14.32
C ALA A 562 -18.08 -0.74 13.73
N GLY A 563 -17.18 -1.34 14.51
CA GLY A 563 -15.81 -1.66 14.09
C GLY A 563 -14.88 -0.44 14.01
N VAL A 564 -15.21 0.65 14.71
CA VAL A 564 -14.42 1.88 14.80
C VAL A 564 -13.59 1.87 16.09
N GLN A 565 -12.32 2.19 15.97
CA GLN A 565 -11.43 2.34 17.13
C GLN A 565 -11.60 3.74 17.73
N ALA A 566 -11.60 3.87 19.04
CA ALA A 566 -11.74 5.15 19.73
C ALA A 566 -10.72 5.29 20.84
N GLU A 567 -9.97 6.40 20.81
CA GLU A 567 -8.90 6.71 21.76
C GLU A 567 -9.18 8.04 22.47
N ILE A 568 -9.02 8.07 23.79
CA ILE A 568 -9.11 9.29 24.59
C ILE A 568 -7.82 10.10 24.43
N VAL A 569 -7.97 11.35 24.00
CA VAL A 569 -6.88 12.32 23.84
C VAL A 569 -7.05 13.42 24.89
N SER A 570 -6.00 13.65 25.68
CA SER A 570 -6.00 14.68 26.74
C SER A 570 -4.68 15.47 26.78
N LYS A 571 -4.56 16.40 27.73
CA LYS A 571 -3.32 17.17 27.94
C LYS A 571 -2.19 16.29 28.48
N PHE A 572 -2.52 15.42 29.44
CA PHE A 572 -1.56 14.58 30.15
C PHE A 572 -1.93 13.11 30.01
N LYS A 573 -0.92 12.25 30.06
CA LYS A 573 -1.11 10.80 30.11
C LYS A 573 -1.49 10.37 31.52
N GLY A 574 -2.08 9.19 31.68
CA GLY A 574 -2.50 8.65 32.96
C GLY A 574 -4.02 8.52 33.02
N MET A 575 -4.60 8.87 34.15
CA MET A 575 -6.05 8.85 34.36
C MET A 575 -6.62 10.27 34.39
N ILE A 576 -7.78 10.47 33.78
CA ILE A 576 -8.66 11.61 34.05
C ILE A 576 -9.86 11.13 34.87
N LYS A 577 -10.43 12.01 35.70
CA LYS A 577 -11.64 11.71 36.46
C LYS A 577 -12.86 12.26 35.73
N SER A 578 -13.87 11.43 35.50
CA SER A 578 -15.17 11.89 34.99
C SER A 578 -15.91 12.73 36.04
N ALA A 579 -17.00 13.39 35.63
CA ALA A 579 -17.81 14.23 36.51
C ALA A 579 -18.42 13.46 37.71
N ASP A 580 -18.64 12.15 37.58
CA ASP A 580 -19.07 11.24 38.65
C ASP A 580 -17.90 10.59 39.42
N GLY A 581 -16.66 10.97 39.10
CA GLY A 581 -15.44 10.58 39.84
C GLY A 581 -14.79 9.27 39.39
N GLN A 582 -15.28 8.63 38.32
CA GLN A 582 -14.65 7.42 37.78
C GLN A 582 -13.36 7.76 37.02
N GLU A 583 -12.39 6.86 37.08
CA GLU A 583 -11.12 7.04 36.37
C GLU A 583 -11.18 6.47 34.96
N MET A 584 -10.70 7.25 33.99
CA MET A 584 -10.58 6.85 32.59
C MET A 584 -9.13 6.98 32.13
N MET A 585 -8.59 5.92 31.53
CA MET A 585 -7.24 5.94 30.99
C MET A 585 -7.17 6.81 29.74
N VAL A 586 -6.18 7.69 29.70
CA VAL A 586 -5.84 8.50 28.52
C VAL A 586 -4.94 7.68 27.60
N ASP A 587 -5.40 7.48 26.37
CA ASP A 587 -4.69 6.71 25.34
C ASP A 587 -3.54 7.52 24.71
N LYS A 588 -3.79 8.81 24.44
CA LYS A 588 -2.84 9.73 23.79
C LYS A 588 -2.88 11.11 24.43
N THR A 589 -1.79 11.86 24.29
CA THR A 589 -1.82 13.30 24.60
C THR A 589 -1.87 14.14 23.33
N PHE A 590 -2.26 15.40 23.46
CA PHE A 590 -2.14 16.39 22.38
C PHE A 590 -0.69 16.57 21.89
N LEU A 591 0.29 16.31 22.75
CA LEU A 591 1.72 16.36 22.38
C LEU A 591 2.18 15.12 21.60
N THR A 592 1.67 13.94 21.95
CA THR A 592 2.08 12.66 21.35
C THR A 592 1.18 12.21 20.21
N SER A 593 0.27 13.07 19.75
CA SER A 593 -0.69 12.78 18.68
C SER A 593 -1.09 14.05 17.95
N ALA A 594 -1.85 13.91 16.87
CA ALA A 594 -2.40 15.03 16.11
C ALA A 594 -3.72 14.61 15.43
N SER A 595 -4.53 15.57 15.00
CA SER A 595 -5.82 15.27 14.37
C SER A 595 -5.65 14.47 13.08
N VAL A 596 -4.52 14.68 12.37
CA VAL A 596 -4.15 13.93 11.16
C VAL A 596 -4.03 12.42 11.36
N LEU A 597 -3.82 11.94 12.59
CA LEU A 597 -3.70 10.50 12.91
C LEU A 597 -5.06 9.81 13.14
N PHE A 598 -6.17 10.55 13.05
CA PHE A 598 -7.53 10.06 13.25
C PHE A 598 -8.41 10.33 12.04
N ASP A 599 -9.48 9.55 11.87
CA ASP A 599 -10.47 9.75 10.82
C ASP A 599 -11.55 10.76 11.24
N ALA A 600 -11.85 10.88 12.54
CA ALA A 600 -12.86 11.78 13.08
C ALA A 600 -12.59 12.19 14.53
N ILE A 601 -13.32 13.20 15.02
CA ILE A 601 -13.24 13.72 16.39
C ILE A 601 -14.59 13.62 17.09
N TYR A 602 -14.57 13.27 18.37
CA TYR A 602 -15.71 13.39 19.27
C TYR A 602 -15.34 14.22 20.51
N VAL A 603 -16.21 15.18 20.88
CA VAL A 603 -16.11 16.01 22.08
C VAL A 603 -17.32 15.76 22.99
N PRO A 604 -17.17 15.00 24.09
CA PRO A 604 -18.23 14.79 25.07
C PRO A 604 -18.55 16.08 25.85
N GLY A 605 -19.67 16.04 26.58
CA GLY A 605 -20.05 17.05 27.56
C GLY A 605 -19.23 16.97 28.86
N GLY A 606 -19.61 17.80 29.82
CA GLY A 606 -18.90 17.98 31.08
C GLY A 606 -18.26 19.37 31.16
N ALA A 607 -18.88 20.25 31.95
CA ALA A 607 -18.52 21.66 32.01
C ALA A 607 -17.05 21.91 32.37
N GLN A 608 -16.51 21.18 33.36
CA GLN A 608 -15.11 21.31 33.76
C GLN A 608 -14.15 20.84 32.65
N SER A 609 -14.46 19.73 31.98
CA SER A 609 -13.64 19.23 30.87
C SER A 609 -13.66 20.21 29.69
N SER A 610 -14.85 20.68 29.30
CA SER A 610 -14.99 21.66 28.22
C SER A 610 -14.24 22.95 28.53
N GLU A 611 -14.37 23.48 29.75
CA GLU A 611 -13.65 24.72 30.14
C GLU A 611 -12.13 24.51 30.12
N ALA A 612 -11.65 23.38 30.62
CA ALA A 612 -10.23 23.05 30.59
C ALA A 612 -9.69 22.93 29.15
N LEU A 613 -10.47 22.37 28.22
CA LEU A 613 -10.09 22.20 26.82
C LEU A 613 -10.12 23.53 26.05
N ARG A 614 -11.07 24.44 26.35
CA ARG A 614 -11.15 25.77 25.73
C ARG A 614 -9.93 26.64 26.04
N MET A 615 -9.27 26.39 27.17
CA MET A 615 -8.05 27.07 27.56
C MET A 615 -6.78 26.44 26.96
N GLN A 616 -6.93 25.42 26.09
CA GLN A 616 -5.81 24.70 25.47
C GLN A 616 -5.78 24.95 23.96
N GLY A 617 -4.75 25.66 23.50
CA GLY A 617 -4.54 25.92 22.08
C GLY A 617 -4.44 24.64 21.25
N ASP A 618 -3.83 23.58 21.80
CA ASP A 618 -3.72 22.30 21.09
C ASP A 618 -5.08 21.64 20.85
N ALA A 619 -6.02 21.71 21.79
CA ALA A 619 -7.35 21.14 21.63
C ALA A 619 -8.17 21.90 20.56
N ILE A 620 -8.07 23.23 20.56
CA ILE A 620 -8.69 24.08 19.53
C ILE A 620 -8.08 23.78 18.16
N HIS A 621 -6.75 23.71 18.07
CA HIS A 621 -6.05 23.38 16.83
C HIS A 621 -6.45 21.99 16.32
N PHE A 622 -6.60 21.00 17.21
CA PHE A 622 -7.04 19.64 16.86
C PHE A 622 -8.40 19.65 16.13
N ILE A 623 -9.36 20.46 16.62
CA ILE A 623 -10.68 20.62 16.01
C ILE A 623 -10.58 21.38 14.68
N ASN A 624 -9.88 22.51 14.66
CA ASN A 624 -9.70 23.35 13.48
C ASN A 624 -9.05 22.56 12.33
N GLU A 625 -8.01 21.77 12.63
CA GLU A 625 -7.28 20.97 11.65
C GLU A 625 -8.15 19.86 11.06
N ALA A 626 -8.84 19.10 11.89
CA ALA A 626 -9.79 18.10 11.40
C ALA A 626 -10.92 18.71 10.57
N PHE A 627 -11.40 19.90 10.94
CA PHE A 627 -12.43 20.59 10.18
C PHE A 627 -11.92 20.98 8.79
N LYS A 628 -10.73 21.58 8.72
CA LYS A 628 -10.05 21.97 7.48
C LYS A 628 -9.79 20.76 6.58
N HIS A 629 -9.40 19.63 7.16
CA HIS A 629 -9.24 18.37 6.43
C HIS A 629 -10.57 17.66 6.13
N CYS A 630 -11.72 18.31 6.33
CA CYS A 630 -13.05 17.78 6.00
C CYS A 630 -13.46 16.51 6.77
N LYS A 631 -12.88 16.28 7.97
CA LYS A 631 -13.16 15.10 8.80
C LYS A 631 -14.50 15.24 9.54
N PRO A 632 -15.25 14.14 9.76
CA PRO A 632 -16.40 14.14 10.65
C PRO A 632 -16.01 14.63 12.06
N ILE A 633 -16.84 15.51 12.63
CA ILE A 633 -16.66 16.04 13.99
C ILE A 633 -17.98 15.89 14.72
N ALA A 634 -17.95 15.40 15.95
CA ALA A 634 -19.13 15.26 16.78
C ALA A 634 -18.94 15.95 18.13
N ALA A 635 -19.97 16.64 18.64
CA ALA A 635 -19.94 17.22 19.97
C ALA A 635 -21.32 17.20 20.65
N ILE A 636 -21.35 16.97 21.96
CA ILE A 636 -22.59 16.90 22.73
C ILE A 636 -22.53 17.77 23.99
N ALA A 637 -23.68 18.32 24.39
CA ALA A 637 -23.85 19.17 25.58
C ALA A 637 -22.80 20.30 25.64
N GLU A 638 -22.01 20.41 26.72
CA GLU A 638 -20.97 21.44 26.85
C GLU A 638 -19.84 21.30 25.82
N GLY A 639 -19.63 20.11 25.24
CA GLY A 639 -18.66 19.91 24.16
C GLY A 639 -18.96 20.76 22.93
N VAL A 640 -20.23 21.15 22.71
CA VAL A 640 -20.63 22.08 21.65
C VAL A 640 -20.05 23.48 21.88
N GLU A 641 -19.85 23.90 23.14
CA GLU A 641 -19.26 25.20 23.47
C GLU A 641 -17.76 25.26 23.14
N LEU A 642 -17.06 24.11 23.19
CA LEU A 642 -15.70 24.01 22.68
C LEU A 642 -15.66 24.23 21.16
N LEU A 643 -16.59 23.62 20.40
CA LEU A 643 -16.70 23.88 18.95
C LEU A 643 -17.02 25.35 18.66
N LYS A 644 -17.90 25.98 19.43
CA LYS A 644 -18.21 27.43 19.31
C LYS A 644 -17.01 28.33 19.61
N THR A 645 -16.04 27.84 20.38
CA THR A 645 -14.80 28.57 20.71
C THR A 645 -13.71 28.36 19.66
N SER A 646 -13.79 27.26 18.90
CA SER A 646 -12.91 27.00 17.77
C SER A 646 -13.22 27.91 16.57
N ASP A 647 -12.36 27.91 15.57
CA ASP A 647 -12.48 28.77 14.38
C ASP A 647 -13.25 28.10 13.23
N ILE A 648 -14.02 27.03 13.50
CA ILE A 648 -14.85 26.38 12.48
C ILE A 648 -15.92 27.36 11.97
N LYS A 649 -16.15 27.36 10.64
CA LYS A 649 -17.02 28.32 9.95
C LYS A 649 -17.92 27.59 8.95
N GLY A 650 -18.99 28.26 8.53
CA GLY A 650 -19.87 27.74 7.47
C GLY A 650 -20.70 26.51 7.84
N VAL A 651 -20.84 26.18 9.14
CA VAL A 651 -21.67 25.07 9.62
C VAL A 651 -22.58 25.51 10.76
N LYS A 652 -23.80 24.95 10.81
CA LYS A 652 -24.76 25.17 11.89
C LYS A 652 -24.50 24.22 13.05
N LEU A 653 -24.27 24.79 14.23
CA LEU A 653 -24.17 24.03 15.48
C LEU A 653 -25.52 24.00 16.20
N SER A 654 -25.80 22.92 16.92
CA SER A 654 -27.03 22.73 17.68
C SER A 654 -27.19 23.77 18.78
N ASP A 655 -28.28 24.55 18.73
CA ASP A 655 -28.74 25.40 19.84
C ASP A 655 -29.89 24.78 20.66
N SER A 656 -30.59 23.76 20.11
CA SER A 656 -31.69 23.09 20.81
C SER A 656 -31.82 21.60 20.43
N SER A 657 -32.10 21.30 19.17
CA SER A 657 -32.18 19.94 18.62
C SER A 657 -30.88 19.48 17.98
N MET A 658 -30.72 18.16 17.81
CA MET A 658 -29.59 17.59 17.08
C MET A 658 -29.47 18.21 15.68
N GLN A 659 -28.24 18.56 15.29
CA GLN A 659 -27.89 19.09 13.98
C GLN A 659 -26.81 18.21 13.36
N ASN A 660 -26.86 18.04 12.04
CA ASN A 660 -25.80 17.43 11.25
C ASN A 660 -25.62 18.31 10.01
N ASP A 661 -24.57 19.11 9.99
CA ASP A 661 -24.29 20.04 8.90
C ASP A 661 -22.86 19.85 8.41
N GLY A 662 -22.70 19.49 7.14
CA GLY A 662 -21.39 19.17 6.56
C GLY A 662 -20.61 18.09 7.34
N GLY A 663 -21.28 17.13 7.99
CA GLY A 663 -20.62 16.10 8.81
C GLY A 663 -20.13 16.58 10.17
N VAL A 664 -20.61 17.75 10.62
CA VAL A 664 -20.48 18.21 12.00
C VAL A 664 -21.77 17.87 12.74
N VAL A 665 -21.71 16.83 13.58
CA VAL A 665 -22.87 16.27 14.31
C VAL A 665 -22.89 16.87 15.72
N THR A 666 -23.90 17.67 16.05
CA THR A 666 -23.99 18.31 17.37
C THR A 666 -25.34 18.13 18.04
N ALA A 667 -25.36 18.02 19.36
CA ALA A 667 -26.59 17.97 20.15
C ALA A 667 -26.43 18.70 21.49
N LYS A 668 -27.34 19.62 21.83
CA LYS A 668 -27.32 20.38 23.10
C LYS A 668 -27.72 19.55 24.32
N THR A 669 -28.42 18.43 24.12
CA THR A 669 -28.90 17.56 25.21
C THR A 669 -28.52 16.09 24.97
N GLN A 670 -28.46 15.30 26.04
CA GLN A 670 -28.17 13.86 26.03
C GLN A 670 -29.41 12.99 25.74
N SER A 671 -30.54 13.60 25.34
CA SER A 671 -31.85 12.91 25.27
C SER A 671 -31.94 11.78 24.23
N ASP A 672 -31.10 11.80 23.19
CA ASP A 672 -31.02 10.76 22.15
C ASP A 672 -29.56 10.42 21.78
N LEU A 673 -28.86 9.77 22.71
CA LEU A 673 -27.47 9.32 22.47
C LEU A 673 -27.35 8.29 21.35
N ASN A 674 -28.36 7.42 21.17
CA ASN A 674 -28.34 6.38 20.14
C ASN A 674 -28.48 6.98 18.75
N GLY A 675 -29.43 7.90 18.56
CA GLY A 675 -29.57 8.65 17.30
C GLY A 675 -28.34 9.48 16.98
N PHE A 676 -27.73 10.10 18.00
CA PHE A 676 -26.46 10.83 17.85
C PHE A 676 -25.31 9.91 17.40
N ALA A 677 -25.13 8.77 18.08
CA ALA A 677 -24.09 7.79 17.74
C ALA A 677 -24.26 7.29 16.30
N LYS A 678 -25.50 6.95 15.91
CA LYS A 678 -25.83 6.53 14.55
C LYS A 678 -25.47 7.60 13.52
N SER A 679 -25.90 8.84 13.74
CA SER A 679 -25.59 9.95 12.81
C SER A 679 -24.07 10.20 12.71
N PHE A 680 -23.31 10.02 13.80
CA PHE A 680 -21.86 10.18 13.77
C PHE A 680 -21.17 9.02 13.03
N ILE A 681 -21.59 7.78 13.24
CA ILE A 681 -21.08 6.60 12.52
C ILE A 681 -21.37 6.72 11.02
N GLU A 682 -22.57 7.17 10.64
CA GLU A 682 -22.93 7.46 9.25
C GLU A 682 -22.03 8.55 8.64
N ALA A 683 -21.70 9.59 9.41
CA ALA A 683 -20.75 10.62 8.98
C ALA A 683 -19.33 10.06 8.80
N ILE A 684 -18.86 9.19 9.70
CA ILE A 684 -17.57 8.50 9.58
C ILE A 684 -17.51 7.64 8.31
N ALA A 685 -18.60 6.95 7.99
CA ALA A 685 -18.67 6.12 6.79
C ALA A 685 -18.49 6.91 5.48
N GLN A 686 -18.87 8.19 5.46
CA GLN A 686 -18.68 9.07 4.29
C GLN A 686 -17.21 9.42 4.02
N HIS A 687 -16.28 9.07 4.92
CA HIS A 687 -14.86 9.41 4.90
C HIS A 687 -14.60 10.91 5.10
N ARG A 688 -15.12 11.78 4.23
CA ARG A 688 -14.90 13.24 4.27
C ARG A 688 -16.09 14.01 3.69
N PHE A 689 -16.20 15.27 4.11
CA PHE A 689 -17.24 16.20 3.67
C PHE A 689 -16.64 17.34 2.83
N TRP A 690 -16.33 17.03 1.58
CA TRP A 690 -15.56 17.91 0.68
C TRP A 690 -16.21 19.27 0.41
N MET A 691 -17.55 19.31 0.46
CA MET A 691 -18.35 20.49 0.16
C MET A 691 -18.48 21.47 1.33
N ARG A 692 -17.69 21.32 2.41
CA ARG A 692 -17.65 22.30 3.51
C ARG A 692 -17.24 23.67 2.99
N GLU A 693 -18.17 24.61 3.08
CA GLU A 693 -17.92 26.01 2.78
C GLU A 693 -16.92 26.60 3.80
N GLU A 694 -16.13 27.57 3.38
CA GLU A 694 -15.21 28.32 4.25
C GLU A 694 -14.12 27.51 4.97
N LYS A 695 -13.93 26.21 4.67
CA LYS A 695 -12.87 25.37 5.26
C LYS A 695 -11.46 25.97 5.12
N GLU A 696 -11.19 26.67 4.02
CA GLU A 696 -9.90 27.35 3.77
C GLU A 696 -9.69 28.60 4.66
N LYS A 697 -10.76 29.13 5.28
CA LYS A 697 -10.70 30.27 6.22
C LYS A 697 -10.41 29.85 7.66
N VAL A 698 -10.26 28.55 7.92
CA VAL A 698 -9.97 27.99 9.24
C VAL A 698 -8.45 27.92 9.44
N PRO A 699 -7.89 28.59 10.47
CA PRO A 699 -6.46 28.59 10.75
C PRO A 699 -6.05 27.28 11.42
N ALA A 700 -5.46 26.37 10.64
CA ALA A 700 -4.91 25.09 11.07
C ALA A 700 -3.81 24.57 10.15
#